data_AF-A0A8H6SZ64-F1
#
_entry.id   AF-A0A8H6SZ64-F1
#
_cell.length_a   1.000
_cell.length_b   1.000
_cell.length_c   1.000
_cell.angle_alpha   90.00
_cell.angle_beta   90.00
_cell.angle_gamma   90.00
#
_symmetry.space_group_name_H-M   'P 1'
#
loop_
_entity.id
_entity.type
_entity.pdbx_description
1 polymer ?
#
loop_
_entity_poly.entity_id
_entity_poly.type
_entity_poly.pdbx_seq_one_letter_code
_entity_poly.pdbx_strand_id
1 'polypeptide(L)'
;MPKNSKKPTSSKRGGHSNRGRSPRIVSDARPDSAVDDHAESGSEDDGLVKIEVPVAMWDFDHCDPRRCSGKKLSRLGLIKELRVGSRFRGVVVSPKGTKVISPADRDIVLAGGLAVVECSWARLDDVPFNKIASPHERLLPYLVAVNQTNYGKPWRLNCVEALAAAFYITGFDAYAERLLGSFGWGSAFWTVNQPFLEKYKTCTSAEEVSRAQDQIMEELERNYAESRREKERGSGDEDDLLVPNPNHRPTEDDSEEEEDDESESEDEVETLSRNIDANNMTISQVSEAMERPKNVGILAMEMYFPRRCISLADLETHNAVPKGKYTIGLGQQYMAFADDREDITSFALNATSSLLAKYPISPSSIGRLEVGTETLIDKSKSVKSALMRLFPDNADIEGVDSKNACYGSTAALFNAINWIESSSWDGRNAIVVCGDIAVYEEGPARPAGGAGAVAMLVGPGAPIVFEPTHGTYMADTHDFYKPNLSSEYPIVDGQGSVATYITALDESYAAYKRKFASRTRAASFTLGDVDYALFHTPYVKQTIKGHARVLYNDLVSGRARSNSIDIHNPETLTADISALSTSELASPTDKTVEKTFISLGAASFAAKVDPTLACARRLGNLYTGSLYACLASLIATIPPRELRGRRASLYAFGGGCAASFFVARIAGDTSEIQNNMNLLQRLAEMRVVSCEEFEEALQLREKHHNARSHTPQGSVGNIWPGAYYLASVDDKYRRRYAIA
;
A
#
# COMPACT_ATOMS: atom_id res chain seq x y z
N MET A 1 31.74 50.95 -21.84
CA MET A 1 32.71 51.91 -21.25
C MET A 1 32.26 53.33 -21.61
N PRO A 2 32.45 54.38 -20.79
CA PRO A 2 32.97 54.45 -19.42
C PRO A 2 31.96 55.10 -18.41
N LYS A 3 31.96 54.70 -17.12
CA LYS A 3 32.55 55.36 -15.90
C LYS A 3 31.83 56.67 -15.50
N ASN A 4 31.62 57.09 -14.25
CA ASN A 4 32.12 56.75 -12.90
C ASN A 4 31.27 57.57 -11.89
N SER A 5 30.75 56.98 -10.81
CA SER A 5 31.25 57.07 -9.40
C SER A 5 31.06 58.40 -8.64
N LYS A 6 30.39 58.31 -7.46
CA LYS A 6 30.86 58.84 -6.15
C LYS A 6 29.85 58.53 -5.01
N LYS A 7 30.33 57.84 -3.96
CA LYS A 7 29.80 57.83 -2.57
C LYS A 7 30.53 58.92 -1.76
N PRO A 8 30.00 59.40 -0.60
CA PRO A 8 30.44 58.88 0.72
C PRO A 8 29.34 58.94 1.85
N THR A 9 29.15 57.87 2.66
CA THR A 9 29.51 57.65 4.09
C THR A 9 28.61 58.22 5.23
N SER A 10 28.01 57.27 5.97
CA SER A 10 27.81 57.12 7.43
C SER A 10 27.09 58.17 8.32
N SER A 11 26.06 57.69 9.05
CA SER A 11 26.03 57.79 10.52
C SER A 11 25.12 56.70 11.16
N LYS A 12 25.51 56.23 12.35
CA LYS A 12 24.85 55.21 13.20
C LYS A 12 23.98 55.87 14.27
N ARG A 13 22.91 55.18 14.70
CA ARG A 13 22.30 55.01 16.05
C ARG A 13 20.80 54.67 15.80
N GLY A 14 20.20 53.59 16.29
CA GLY A 14 20.27 52.95 17.61
C GLY A 14 18.96 53.27 18.35
N GLY A 15 18.08 52.29 18.56
CA GLY A 15 16.83 52.50 19.31
C GLY A 15 15.90 51.28 19.35
N HIS A 16 15.84 50.64 20.51
CA HIS A 16 14.96 49.55 20.90
C HIS A 16 13.46 49.87 20.75
N SER A 17 12.64 48.87 20.42
CA SER A 17 11.23 48.87 20.83
C SER A 17 10.83 47.53 21.46
N ASN A 18 10.40 47.67 22.70
CA ASN A 18 9.85 46.68 23.60
C ASN A 18 8.38 46.48 23.19
N ARG A 19 7.91 45.25 22.93
CA ARG A 19 6.47 44.95 22.75
C ARG A 19 5.98 44.06 23.87
N GLY A 20 5.17 44.68 24.74
CA GLY A 20 4.53 44.07 25.89
C GLY A 20 3.48 43.03 25.51
N ARG A 21 3.41 42.01 26.35
CA ARG A 21 2.32 41.04 26.50
C ARG A 21 1.05 41.75 26.99
N SER A 22 -0.10 41.34 26.45
CA SER A 22 -1.40 41.49 27.10
C SER A 22 -2.05 40.11 27.26
N PRO A 23 -2.85 39.86 28.32
CA PRO A 23 -3.13 38.53 28.85
C PRO A 23 -4.32 37.87 28.16
N ARG A 24 -4.27 36.53 28.00
CA ARG A 24 -5.44 35.72 27.63
C ARG A 24 -5.98 35.02 28.88
N ILE A 25 -7.27 35.21 29.05
CA ILE A 25 -8.18 34.67 30.06
C ILE A 25 -8.22 33.14 29.94
N VAL A 26 -8.12 32.46 31.07
CA VAL A 26 -8.30 31.01 31.23
C VAL A 26 -9.79 30.76 31.42
N SER A 27 -10.40 29.95 30.55
CA SER A 27 -11.70 29.34 30.79
C SER A 27 -11.51 27.82 30.77
N ASP A 28 -11.58 27.23 31.96
CA ASP A 28 -11.67 25.80 32.19
C ASP A 28 -13.01 25.27 31.65
N ALA A 29 -12.93 24.32 30.71
CA ALA A 29 -13.93 23.28 30.49
C ALA A 29 -13.33 22.18 29.60
N ARG A 30 -13.08 21.01 30.20
CA ARG A 30 -12.71 19.76 29.51
C ARG A 30 -13.94 19.16 28.79
N PRO A 31 -13.72 18.40 27.70
CA PRO A 31 -14.52 17.22 27.42
C PRO A 31 -13.69 15.94 27.59
N ASP A 32 -14.30 14.96 28.28
CA ASP A 32 -13.79 13.62 28.56
C ASP A 32 -13.63 12.78 27.29
N SER A 33 -12.37 12.43 26.97
CA SER A 33 -11.96 11.13 26.41
C SER A 33 -10.44 11.10 26.27
N ALA A 34 -9.73 11.13 27.40
CA ALA A 34 -8.35 10.66 27.47
C ALA A 34 -8.37 9.48 28.43
N VAL A 35 -8.13 8.28 27.90
CA VAL A 35 -8.05 7.07 28.73
C VAL A 35 -6.80 7.20 29.59
N ASP A 36 -7.02 7.03 30.88
CA ASP A 36 -6.06 7.13 31.97
C ASP A 36 -4.79 6.31 31.72
N ASP A 37 -3.63 6.97 31.74
CA ASP A 37 -2.42 6.34 32.25
C ASP A 37 -2.55 6.40 33.78
N HIS A 38 -2.89 5.27 34.39
CA HIS A 38 -2.89 5.11 35.84
C HIS A 38 -1.49 5.45 36.37
N ALA A 39 -1.35 6.67 36.89
CA ALA A 39 -0.34 7.00 37.87
C ALA A 39 -0.81 6.42 39.20
N GLU A 40 -0.31 5.24 39.56
CA GLU A 40 -0.37 4.81 40.94
C GLU A 40 0.45 5.78 41.79
N SER A 41 -0.26 6.51 42.65
CA SER A 41 0.31 7.20 43.79
C SER A 41 0.66 6.14 44.85
N GLY A 42 1.83 5.53 44.73
CA GLY A 42 2.48 4.73 45.75
C GLY A 42 3.73 5.45 46.23
N SER A 43 3.75 5.86 47.49
CA SER A 43 4.97 6.32 48.16
C SER A 43 5.85 5.11 48.48
N GLU A 44 6.75 4.73 47.55
CA GLU A 44 7.82 3.77 47.81
C GLU A 44 9.14 4.31 47.21
N ASP A 45 10.06 4.65 48.10
CA ASP A 45 11.47 4.92 47.83
C ASP A 45 12.15 3.60 47.46
N ASP A 46 12.16 3.25 46.17
CA ASP A 46 12.69 1.96 45.72
C ASP A 46 13.87 2.13 44.75
N GLY A 47 15.09 1.99 45.29
CA GLY A 47 16.26 1.37 44.64
C GLY A 47 16.76 1.82 43.25
N LEU A 48 16.29 2.91 42.65
CA LEU A 48 16.63 3.27 41.27
C LEU A 48 18.13 3.54 41.05
N VAL A 49 18.78 2.71 40.24
CA VAL A 49 20.19 2.83 39.85
C VAL A 49 20.48 4.20 39.23
N LYS A 50 21.40 4.95 39.86
CA LYS A 50 21.85 6.26 39.38
C LYS A 50 22.98 6.09 38.37
N ILE A 51 22.88 6.73 37.21
CA ILE A 51 23.96 6.72 36.21
C ILE A 51 25.05 7.69 36.69
N GLU A 52 26.18 7.14 37.16
CA GLU A 52 27.28 7.93 37.73
C GLU A 52 28.30 8.44 36.70
N VAL A 53 28.02 8.23 35.41
CA VAL A 53 28.86 8.71 34.30
C VAL A 53 28.15 9.79 33.49
N PRO A 54 28.88 10.77 32.91
CA PRO A 54 28.27 11.78 32.07
C PRO A 54 27.62 11.17 30.81
N VAL A 55 26.35 11.45 30.55
CA VAL A 55 25.68 11.11 29.28
C VAL A 55 25.32 12.39 28.55
N ALA A 56 25.72 12.52 27.29
CA ALA A 56 25.55 13.76 26.53
C ALA A 56 25.09 13.56 25.08
N MET A 57 24.55 14.61 24.46
CA MET A 57 24.23 14.59 23.03
C MET A 57 24.50 15.92 22.34
N TRP A 58 24.84 15.87 21.05
CA TRP A 58 24.70 17.03 20.16
C TRP A 58 23.39 16.90 19.40
N ASP A 59 22.52 17.88 19.58
CA ASP A 59 21.22 17.95 18.91
C ASP A 59 21.29 18.97 17.77
N PHE A 60 20.89 18.55 16.57
CA PHE A 60 20.83 19.37 15.37
C PHE A 60 19.39 19.74 14.96
N ASP A 61 18.38 19.43 15.79
CA ASP A 61 16.96 19.71 15.51
C ASP A 61 16.46 19.06 14.21
N HIS A 62 17.07 17.95 13.79
CA HIS A 62 16.69 17.22 12.57
C HIS A 62 15.50 16.26 12.79
N CYS A 63 15.16 15.96 14.05
CA CYS A 63 14.12 15.01 14.44
C CYS A 63 12.93 15.74 15.10
N ASP A 64 11.71 15.21 14.95
CA ASP A 64 10.51 15.73 15.64
C ASP A 64 10.73 15.69 17.17
N PRO A 65 10.64 16.84 17.87
CA PRO A 65 10.82 16.91 19.31
C PRO A 65 9.96 15.98 20.13
N ARG A 66 8.75 15.62 19.66
CA ARG A 66 7.83 14.71 20.37
C ARG A 66 8.23 13.25 20.28
N ARG A 67 8.85 12.85 19.16
CA ARG A 67 9.25 11.45 18.88
C ARG A 67 10.74 11.16 19.07
N CYS A 68 11.57 12.20 19.20
CA CYS A 68 13.02 12.10 19.40
C CYS A 68 13.36 11.49 20.77
N SER A 69 14.08 10.37 20.77
CA SER A 69 14.49 9.68 21.99
C SER A 69 15.55 10.46 22.77
N GLY A 70 16.48 11.14 22.09
CA GLY A 70 17.44 12.05 22.74
C GLY A 70 16.76 13.21 23.49
N LYS A 71 15.80 13.89 22.85
CA LYS A 71 15.01 14.98 23.48
C LYS A 71 14.11 14.49 24.61
N LYS A 72 13.63 13.24 24.55
CA LYS A 72 12.88 12.64 25.67
C LYS A 72 13.81 12.37 26.85
N LEU A 73 15.00 11.84 26.63
CA LEU A 73 16.01 11.67 27.69
C LEU A 73 16.44 13.02 28.30
N SER A 74 16.52 14.08 27.49
CA SER A 74 16.88 15.43 27.95
C SER A 74 15.81 15.98 28.90
N ARG A 75 14.52 15.80 28.54
CA ARG A 75 13.37 16.17 29.39
C ARG A 75 13.33 15.40 30.72
N LEU A 76 13.84 14.17 30.75
CA LEU A 76 13.96 13.34 31.95
C LEU A 76 15.24 13.63 32.77
N GLY A 77 16.10 14.53 32.31
CA GLY A 77 17.36 14.87 32.98
C GLY A 77 18.42 13.78 32.92
N LEU A 78 18.27 12.78 32.04
CA LEU A 78 19.18 11.63 31.90
C LEU A 78 20.31 11.86 30.89
N ILE A 79 20.21 12.90 30.05
CA ILE A 79 21.24 13.28 29.07
C ILE A 79 21.41 14.80 29.03
N LYS A 80 22.64 15.26 28.80
CA LYS A 80 22.98 16.68 28.70
C LYS A 80 23.20 17.12 27.25
N GLU A 81 22.52 18.17 26.83
CA GLU A 81 22.74 18.79 25.50
C GLU A 81 24.07 19.56 25.45
N LEU A 82 24.86 19.31 24.40
CA LEU A 82 26.13 19.97 24.12
C LEU A 82 26.00 20.91 22.93
N ARG A 83 26.66 22.07 23.03
CA ARG A 83 26.76 23.01 21.90
C ARG A 83 27.79 22.51 20.88
N VAL A 84 27.52 22.73 19.60
CA VAL A 84 28.46 22.44 18.51
C VAL A 84 29.81 23.13 18.78
N GLY A 85 30.92 22.37 18.74
CA GLY A 85 32.26 22.84 19.10
C GLY A 85 32.69 22.56 20.55
N SER A 86 31.78 22.08 21.40
CA SER A 86 32.13 21.60 22.75
C SER A 86 32.89 20.28 22.65
N ARG A 87 33.95 20.11 23.44
CA ARG A 87 34.71 18.85 23.51
C ARG A 87 34.07 17.89 24.51
N PHE A 88 33.93 16.63 24.13
CA PHE A 88 33.56 15.53 25.03
C PHE A 88 34.76 14.60 25.19
N ARG A 89 35.09 14.23 26.42
CA ARG A 89 36.29 13.41 26.73
C ARG A 89 36.01 11.90 26.74
N GLY A 90 34.73 11.51 26.84
CA GLY A 90 34.31 10.10 26.79
C GLY A 90 34.09 9.58 25.36
N VAL A 91 33.49 8.39 25.28
CA VAL A 91 33.20 7.71 24.02
C VAL A 91 32.03 8.39 23.31
N VAL A 92 32.19 8.66 22.01
CA VAL A 92 31.13 9.22 21.17
C VAL A 92 30.68 8.17 20.17
N VAL A 93 29.43 7.73 20.27
CA VAL A 93 28.83 6.84 19.28
C VAL A 93 28.38 7.69 18.09
N SER A 94 29.01 7.45 16.94
CA SER A 94 28.87 8.28 15.74
C SER A 94 28.88 7.40 14.49
N PRO A 95 28.02 7.67 13.48
CA PRO A 95 28.03 6.96 12.21
C PRO A 95 29.29 7.24 11.36
N LYS A 96 30.14 8.18 11.77
CA LYS A 96 31.45 8.47 11.15
C LYS A 96 32.64 7.95 11.98
N GLY A 97 32.38 7.17 13.04
CA GLY A 97 33.45 6.54 13.82
C GLY A 97 34.31 5.62 12.96
N THR A 98 35.58 5.45 13.36
CA THR A 98 36.54 4.61 12.62
C THR A 98 36.84 3.29 13.32
N LYS A 99 36.47 3.16 14.60
CA LYS A 99 36.71 1.97 15.43
C LYS A 99 35.37 1.48 16.01
N VAL A 100 35.10 0.18 15.98
CA VAL A 100 33.90 -0.39 16.62
C VAL A 100 34.07 -0.36 18.14
N ILE A 101 32.98 -0.09 18.88
CA ILE A 101 33.00 -0.13 20.34
C ILE A 101 33.28 -1.55 20.85
N SER A 102 34.03 -1.66 21.94
CA SER A 102 34.41 -2.96 22.53
C SER A 102 34.47 -2.88 24.05
N PRO A 103 34.52 -4.02 24.76
CA PRO A 103 34.68 -4.03 26.23
C PRO A 103 35.94 -3.28 26.72
N ALA A 104 36.98 -3.16 25.89
CA ALA A 104 38.17 -2.34 26.20
C ALA A 104 37.88 -0.83 26.35
N ASP A 105 36.74 -0.35 25.88
CA ASP A 105 36.33 1.06 26.04
C ASP A 105 35.71 1.35 27.42
N ARG A 106 35.59 0.34 28.29
CA ARG A 106 34.99 0.44 29.63
C ARG A 106 35.64 1.54 30.50
N ASP A 107 36.97 1.60 30.54
CA ASP A 107 37.69 2.60 31.36
C ASP A 107 37.45 4.03 30.85
N ILE A 108 37.29 4.19 29.53
CA ILE A 108 37.01 5.47 28.89
C ILE A 108 35.57 5.92 29.20
N VAL A 109 34.61 4.99 29.18
CA VAL A 109 33.23 5.26 29.57
C VAL A 109 33.14 5.61 31.06
N LEU A 110 33.89 4.92 31.92
CA LEU A 110 33.91 5.21 33.36
C LEU A 110 34.49 6.60 33.68
N ALA A 111 35.58 6.98 32.99
CA ALA A 111 36.26 8.26 33.23
C ALA A 111 35.61 9.46 32.53
N GLY A 112 35.01 9.25 31.35
CA GLY A 112 34.59 10.31 30.44
C GLY A 112 33.13 10.28 30.00
N GLY A 113 32.42 9.18 30.24
CA GLY A 113 31.01 9.00 29.88
C GLY A 113 30.76 8.62 28.42
N LEU A 114 29.48 8.70 28.02
CA LEU A 114 29.01 8.41 26.66
C LEU A 114 28.32 9.62 26.04
N ALA A 115 28.50 9.79 24.73
CA ALA A 115 27.74 10.76 23.96
C ALA A 115 27.28 10.23 22.60
N VAL A 116 26.20 10.81 22.09
CA VAL A 116 25.62 10.49 20.78
C VAL A 116 25.42 11.74 19.94
N VAL A 117 25.35 11.55 18.62
CA VAL A 117 25.04 12.61 17.65
C VAL A 117 23.58 12.45 17.21
N GLU A 118 22.68 13.27 17.76
CA GLU A 118 21.26 13.24 17.42
C GLU A 118 21.04 13.95 16.08
N CYS A 119 20.81 13.15 15.05
CA CYS A 119 20.54 13.62 13.70
C CYS A 119 19.64 12.63 12.95
N SER A 120 18.92 13.13 11.95
CA SER A 120 18.17 12.27 11.05
C SER A 120 19.12 11.50 10.13
N TRP A 121 18.92 10.19 10.01
CA TRP A 121 19.62 9.33 9.05
C TRP A 121 19.52 9.82 7.59
N ALA A 122 18.49 10.59 7.25
CA ALA A 122 18.30 11.17 5.92
C ALA A 122 19.06 12.49 5.70
N ARG A 123 19.67 13.06 6.75
CA ARG A 123 20.34 14.37 6.72
C ARG A 123 21.73 14.31 7.37
N LEU A 124 22.43 13.19 7.18
CA LEU A 124 23.80 13.02 7.70
C LEU A 124 24.78 14.01 7.08
N ASP A 125 24.60 14.38 5.81
CA ASP A 125 25.50 15.30 5.11
C ASP A 125 25.39 16.75 5.63
N ASP A 126 24.31 17.09 6.31
CA ASP A 126 24.08 18.41 6.93
C ASP A 126 24.79 18.54 8.29
N VAL A 127 25.29 17.44 8.86
CA VAL A 127 25.94 17.43 10.17
C VAL A 127 27.42 17.79 10.02
N PRO A 128 27.89 18.88 10.66
CA PRO A 128 29.29 19.28 10.60
C PRO A 128 30.15 18.41 11.52
N PHE A 129 30.37 17.14 11.15
CA PHE A 129 31.16 16.18 11.92
C PHE A 129 32.57 16.70 12.26
N ASN A 130 33.17 17.50 11.38
CA ASN A 130 34.47 18.16 11.61
C ASN A 130 34.49 19.12 12.83
N LYS A 131 33.32 19.52 13.35
CA LYS A 131 33.17 20.39 14.53
C LYS A 131 32.80 19.60 15.80
N ILE A 132 32.59 18.29 15.70
CA ILE A 132 32.37 17.39 16.82
C ILE A 132 33.75 16.86 17.20
N ALA A 133 34.35 17.45 18.24
CA ALA A 133 35.73 17.13 18.63
C ALA A 133 35.73 16.19 19.84
N SER A 134 35.89 14.89 19.59
CA SER A 134 36.19 13.88 20.61
C SER A 134 37.37 12.99 20.18
N PRO A 135 38.28 12.63 21.09
CA PRO A 135 39.36 11.67 20.81
C PRO A 135 38.88 10.22 20.65
N HIS A 136 37.62 9.91 20.99
CA HIS A 136 37.13 8.53 21.10
C HIS A 136 35.78 8.30 20.38
N GLU A 137 35.74 8.53 19.07
CA GLU A 137 34.59 8.16 18.24
C GLU A 137 34.52 6.65 18.00
N ARG A 138 33.31 6.08 18.12
CA ARG A 138 33.05 4.64 17.95
C ARG A 138 31.85 4.37 17.05
N LEU A 139 31.93 3.28 16.28
CA LEU A 139 30.82 2.66 15.58
C LEU A 139 30.16 1.60 16.47
N LEU A 140 28.87 1.38 16.28
CA LEU A 140 28.18 0.22 16.87
C LEU A 140 28.27 -0.98 15.93
N PRO A 141 28.44 -2.20 16.48
CA PRO A 141 28.40 -3.42 15.68
C PRO A 141 26.98 -3.73 15.18
N TYR A 142 26.83 -4.81 14.42
CA TYR A 142 25.53 -5.28 13.95
C TYR A 142 24.54 -5.47 15.12
N LEU A 143 23.50 -4.65 15.11
CA LEU A 143 22.39 -4.68 16.05
C LEU A 143 21.12 -4.28 15.30
N VAL A 144 20.00 -4.84 15.73
CA VAL A 144 18.68 -4.62 15.13
C VAL A 144 17.93 -3.58 15.94
N ALA A 145 17.43 -2.54 15.25
CA ALA A 145 16.62 -1.51 15.87
C ALA A 145 15.26 -2.07 16.31
N VAL A 146 14.80 -1.68 17.50
CA VAL A 146 13.43 -1.93 17.99
C VAL A 146 12.64 -0.63 18.20
N ASN A 147 13.22 0.51 17.82
CA ASN A 147 12.55 1.78 17.89
C ASN A 147 11.37 1.89 16.92
N GLN A 148 10.39 2.73 17.25
CA GLN A 148 9.15 2.91 16.49
C GLN A 148 9.35 3.39 15.03
N THR A 149 10.51 3.95 14.68
CA THR A 149 10.77 4.54 13.35
C THR A 149 11.51 3.59 12.41
N ASN A 150 12.39 2.74 12.95
CA ASN A 150 13.29 1.87 12.19
C ASN A 150 13.26 0.41 12.66
N TYR A 151 12.18 -0.03 13.32
CA TYR A 151 12.03 -1.39 13.83
C TYR A 151 12.45 -2.45 12.79
N GLY A 152 13.25 -3.42 13.21
CA GLY A 152 13.74 -4.53 12.36
C GLY A 152 14.88 -4.16 11.41
N LYS A 153 15.28 -2.89 11.29
CA LYS A 153 16.38 -2.48 10.40
C LYS A 153 17.74 -2.58 11.12
N PRO A 154 18.73 -3.31 10.56
CA PRO A 154 20.06 -3.38 11.14
C PRO A 154 20.78 -2.02 11.01
N TRP A 155 21.61 -1.69 12.00
CA TRP A 155 22.42 -0.45 12.10
C TRP A 155 21.63 0.87 12.15
N ARG A 156 20.29 0.84 12.23
CA ARG A 156 19.42 2.04 12.27
C ARG A 156 18.89 2.35 13.68
N LEU A 157 19.76 2.17 14.68
CA LEU A 157 19.46 2.48 16.08
C LEU A 157 19.16 3.97 16.26
N ASN A 158 18.25 4.29 17.18
CA ASN A 158 18.03 5.67 17.64
C ASN A 158 19.01 6.03 18.78
N CYS A 159 18.97 7.27 19.28
CA CYS A 159 19.94 7.72 20.27
C CYS A 159 19.89 6.98 21.62
N VAL A 160 18.71 6.57 22.11
CA VAL A 160 18.63 5.79 23.36
C VAL A 160 19.14 4.36 23.18
N GLU A 161 18.81 3.71 22.06
CA GLU A 161 19.32 2.38 21.73
C GLU A 161 20.83 2.40 21.50
N ALA A 162 21.35 3.45 20.86
CA ALA A 162 22.78 3.61 20.63
C ALA A 162 23.57 3.76 21.94
N LEU A 163 23.03 4.53 22.90
CA LEU A 163 23.60 4.65 24.25
C LEU A 163 23.49 3.33 25.02
N ALA A 164 22.33 2.67 24.97
CA ALA A 164 22.10 1.41 25.65
C ALA A 164 23.02 0.29 25.10
N ALA A 165 23.16 0.19 23.78
CA ALA A 165 24.09 -0.72 23.12
C ALA A 165 25.53 -0.51 23.60
N ALA A 166 25.98 0.75 23.66
CA ALA A 166 27.31 1.08 24.14
C ALA A 166 27.52 0.72 25.61
N PHE A 167 26.51 0.93 26.47
CA PHE A 167 26.56 0.52 27.86
C PHE A 167 26.57 -1.00 28.03
N TYR A 168 25.74 -1.75 27.29
CA TYR A 168 25.77 -3.21 27.31
C TYR A 168 27.12 -3.77 26.88
N ILE A 169 27.69 -3.27 25.77
CA ILE A 169 28.99 -3.75 25.26
C ILE A 169 30.13 -3.43 26.25
N THR A 170 30.07 -2.31 26.96
CA THR A 170 31.09 -1.94 27.96
C THR A 170 30.83 -2.52 29.36
N GLY A 171 29.77 -3.31 29.53
CA GLY A 171 29.44 -4.04 30.77
C GLY A 171 28.78 -3.18 31.85
N PHE A 172 28.05 -2.14 31.46
CA PHE A 172 27.24 -1.29 32.35
C PHE A 172 25.74 -1.55 32.14
N ASP A 173 25.34 -2.81 32.30
CA ASP A 173 23.98 -3.29 31.98
C ASP A 173 22.89 -2.50 32.71
N ALA A 174 23.09 -2.22 34.01
CA ALA A 174 22.16 -1.44 34.82
C ALA A 174 21.96 0.00 34.32
N TYR A 175 22.96 0.60 33.65
CA TYR A 175 22.82 1.93 33.05
C TYR A 175 22.02 1.87 31.73
N ALA A 176 22.22 0.81 30.95
CA ALA A 176 21.45 0.57 29.74
C ALA A 176 19.96 0.32 30.04
N GLU A 177 19.66 -0.52 31.04
CA GLU A 177 18.30 -0.80 31.51
C GLU A 177 17.60 0.45 32.04
N ARG A 178 18.33 1.30 32.79
CA ARG A 178 17.78 2.58 33.27
C ARG A 178 17.38 3.51 32.13
N LEU A 179 18.18 3.60 31.06
CA LEU A 179 17.86 4.41 29.89
C LEU A 179 16.66 3.85 29.12
N LEU A 180 16.61 2.53 28.92
CA LEU A 180 15.54 1.85 28.20
C LEU A 180 14.22 1.81 28.97
N GLY A 181 14.25 1.69 30.29
CA GLY A 181 13.06 1.68 31.16
C GLY A 181 12.22 2.95 31.12
N SER A 182 12.74 4.04 30.55
CA SER A 182 11.98 5.26 30.27
C SER A 182 11.05 5.14 29.04
N PHE A 183 11.03 3.98 28.37
CA PHE A 183 10.29 3.71 27.14
C PHE A 183 9.54 2.38 27.30
N GLY A 184 8.22 2.37 27.06
CA GLY A 184 7.39 1.16 27.19
C GLY A 184 7.79 -0.01 26.26
N TRP A 185 8.54 0.28 25.19
CA TRP A 185 9.13 -0.71 24.28
C TRP A 185 10.60 -1.05 24.59
N GLY A 186 11.22 -0.39 25.58
CA GLY A 186 12.66 -0.47 25.82
C GLY A 186 13.16 -1.87 26.19
N SER A 187 12.33 -2.68 26.85
CA SER A 187 12.65 -4.08 27.20
C SER A 187 12.85 -4.96 25.96
N ALA A 188 12.13 -4.68 24.87
CA ALA A 188 12.26 -5.43 23.62
C ALA A 188 13.66 -5.28 22.98
N PHE A 189 14.37 -4.18 23.26
CA PHE A 189 15.71 -3.97 22.71
C PHE A 189 16.70 -5.03 23.19
N TRP A 190 16.62 -5.37 24.48
CA TRP A 190 17.41 -6.46 25.05
C TRP A 190 16.98 -7.79 24.46
N THR A 191 15.68 -8.12 24.47
CA THR A 191 15.17 -9.41 23.96
C THR A 191 15.61 -9.70 22.53
N VAL A 192 15.55 -8.71 21.63
CA VAL A 192 15.92 -8.89 20.22
C VAL A 192 17.44 -8.99 20.02
N ASN A 193 18.23 -8.24 20.79
CA ASN A 193 19.67 -8.14 20.58
C ASN A 193 20.52 -8.96 21.56
N GLN A 194 19.91 -9.61 22.54
CA GLN A 194 20.61 -10.38 23.58
C GLN A 194 21.63 -11.38 22.99
N PRO A 195 21.31 -12.20 21.98
CA PRO A 195 22.28 -13.15 21.43
C PRO A 195 23.52 -12.48 20.82
N PHE A 196 23.37 -11.26 20.29
CA PHE A 196 24.48 -10.51 19.71
C PHE A 196 25.28 -9.78 20.79
N LEU A 197 24.60 -9.13 21.73
CA LEU A 197 25.23 -8.40 22.83
C LEU A 197 26.02 -9.32 23.75
N GLU A 198 25.53 -10.52 24.05
CA GLU A 198 26.27 -11.52 24.83
C GLU A 198 27.54 -11.95 24.10
N LYS A 199 27.47 -12.21 22.78
CA LYS A 199 28.67 -12.50 21.96
C LYS A 199 29.67 -11.33 22.02
N TYR A 200 29.22 -10.09 21.83
CA TYR A 200 30.10 -8.91 21.86
C TYR A 200 30.73 -8.63 23.23
N LYS A 201 30.04 -8.95 24.34
CA LYS A 201 30.60 -8.85 25.70
C LYS A 201 31.78 -9.79 25.94
N THR A 202 31.85 -10.91 25.24
CA THR A 202 32.98 -11.85 25.37
C THR A 202 34.24 -11.41 24.63
N CYS A 203 34.14 -10.43 23.73
CA CYS A 203 35.27 -9.90 22.97
C CYS A 203 36.18 -9.01 23.84
N THR A 204 37.48 -9.01 23.59
CA THR A 204 38.44 -8.17 24.33
C THR A 204 38.89 -6.94 23.57
N SER A 205 38.76 -6.93 22.24
CA SER A 205 39.23 -5.85 21.36
C SER A 205 38.22 -5.50 20.26
N ALA A 206 38.34 -4.31 19.68
CA ALA A 206 37.48 -3.88 18.57
C ALA A 206 37.62 -4.78 17.32
N GLU A 207 38.78 -5.38 17.08
CA GLU A 207 38.99 -6.32 15.98
C GLU A 207 38.24 -7.63 16.22
N GLU A 208 38.17 -8.10 17.46
CA GLU A 208 37.37 -9.27 17.84
C GLU A 208 35.87 -9.01 17.70
N VAL A 209 35.41 -7.82 18.07
CA VAL A 209 34.00 -7.43 17.86
C VAL A 209 33.65 -7.40 16.37
N SER A 210 34.53 -6.87 15.52
CA SER A 210 34.33 -6.91 14.06
C SER A 210 34.29 -8.34 13.52
N ARG A 211 35.20 -9.22 13.95
CA ARG A 211 35.17 -10.64 13.54
C ARG A 211 33.92 -11.37 14.01
N ALA A 212 33.48 -11.12 15.25
CA ALA A 212 32.24 -11.68 15.78
C ALA A 212 31.02 -11.17 14.99
N GLN A 213 31.04 -9.90 14.58
CA GLN A 213 30.02 -9.34 13.69
C GLN A 213 29.98 -10.08 12.34
N ASP A 214 31.12 -10.27 11.69
CA ASP A 214 31.18 -10.93 10.37
C ASP A 214 30.66 -12.37 10.46
N GLN A 215 31.02 -13.11 11.52
CA GLN A 215 30.49 -14.45 11.79
C GLN A 215 28.98 -14.48 12.00
N ILE A 216 28.43 -13.51 12.74
CA ILE A 216 26.98 -13.37 12.94
C ILE A 216 26.27 -13.12 11.60
N MET A 217 26.83 -12.29 10.73
CA MET A 217 26.24 -12.02 9.41
C MET A 217 26.23 -13.28 8.53
N GLU A 218 27.34 -14.03 8.50
CA GLU A 218 27.41 -15.29 7.73
C GLU A 218 26.43 -16.36 8.25
N GLU A 219 26.25 -16.47 9.58
CA GLU A 219 25.25 -17.36 10.19
C GLU A 219 23.82 -16.97 9.78
N LEU A 220 23.50 -15.67 9.81
CA LEU A 220 22.19 -15.16 9.41
C LEU A 220 21.90 -15.41 7.92
N GLU A 221 22.88 -15.22 7.04
CA GLU A 221 22.75 -15.51 5.61
C GLU A 221 22.55 -17.00 5.35
N ARG A 222 23.25 -17.87 6.07
CA ARG A 222 23.11 -19.33 5.97
C ARG A 222 21.73 -19.78 6.41
N ASN A 223 21.26 -19.34 7.59
CA ASN A 223 19.94 -19.68 8.11
C ASN A 223 18.82 -19.18 7.19
N TYR A 224 18.98 -17.98 6.62
CA TYR A 224 18.03 -17.45 5.65
C TYR A 224 18.00 -18.27 4.35
N ALA A 225 19.16 -18.72 3.85
CA ALA A 225 19.26 -19.57 2.68
C ALA A 225 18.70 -20.98 2.91
N GLU A 226 18.90 -21.56 4.09
CA GLU A 226 18.35 -22.87 4.48
C GLU A 226 16.83 -22.82 4.63
N SER A 227 16.28 -21.81 5.33
CA SER A 227 14.82 -21.61 5.44
C SER A 227 14.18 -21.41 4.06
N ARG A 228 14.87 -20.73 3.14
CA ARG A 228 14.41 -20.59 1.74
C ARG A 228 14.41 -21.94 1.01
N ARG A 229 15.45 -22.77 1.18
CA ARG A 229 15.56 -24.11 0.56
C ARG A 229 14.56 -25.12 1.13
N GLU A 230 14.24 -25.06 2.42
CA GLU A 230 13.21 -25.91 3.04
C GLU A 230 11.82 -25.53 2.55
N LYS A 231 11.52 -24.23 2.42
CA LYS A 231 10.29 -23.74 1.77
C LYS A 231 10.17 -24.18 0.31
N GLU A 232 11.28 -24.36 -0.40
CA GLU A 232 11.32 -24.85 -1.79
C GLU A 232 11.17 -26.39 -1.89
N ARG A 233 11.54 -27.15 -0.86
CA ARG A 233 11.45 -28.62 -0.83
C ARG A 233 10.12 -29.17 -0.31
N GLY A 234 9.38 -28.41 0.51
CA GLY A 234 8.12 -28.84 1.12
C GLY A 234 6.85 -28.69 0.28
N SER A 235 6.92 -28.84 -1.05
CA SER A 235 5.73 -28.78 -1.94
C SER A 235 5.21 -30.17 -2.32
N GLY A 236 4.92 -30.98 -1.32
CA GLY A 236 4.35 -32.32 -1.50
C GLY A 236 3.96 -32.95 -0.18
N ASP A 237 2.83 -32.50 0.36
CA ASP A 237 1.77 -33.28 1.03
C ASP A 237 0.99 -32.40 2.02
N GLU A 238 -0.32 -32.61 2.04
CA GLU A 238 -1.32 -31.92 2.86
C GLU A 238 -1.08 -32.23 4.34
N ASP A 239 -0.79 -31.20 5.16
CA ASP A 239 -1.50 -30.87 6.41
C ASP A 239 -0.85 -29.68 7.15
N ASP A 240 -1.73 -28.86 7.72
CA ASP A 240 -1.56 -27.82 8.74
C ASP A 240 -0.57 -26.64 8.48
N LEU A 241 -1.12 -25.56 7.91
CA LEU A 241 -0.46 -24.25 7.72
C LEU A 241 -0.59 -23.36 8.97
N LEU A 242 0.07 -23.71 10.07
CA LEU A 242 0.36 -22.78 11.16
C LEU A 242 1.73 -23.06 11.78
N VAL A 243 2.77 -22.39 11.29
CA VAL A 243 4.01 -22.29 12.08
C VAL A 243 3.78 -21.26 13.20
N PRO A 244 3.94 -21.61 14.48
CA PRO A 244 3.72 -20.67 15.58
C PRO A 244 4.69 -19.49 15.49
N ASN A 245 4.14 -18.30 15.71
CA ASN A 245 4.93 -17.08 15.89
C ASN A 245 5.89 -17.26 17.09
N PRO A 246 7.22 -17.13 16.93
CA PRO A 246 8.17 -17.31 18.02
C PRO A 246 8.01 -16.31 19.19
N ASN A 247 7.19 -15.27 19.00
CA ASN A 247 6.87 -14.27 20.04
C ASN A 247 5.58 -14.58 20.82
N HIS A 248 4.92 -15.71 20.58
CA HIS A 248 3.78 -16.16 21.39
C HIS A 248 4.23 -17.35 22.25
N ARG A 249 4.50 -17.11 23.53
CA ARG A 249 4.62 -18.21 24.50
C ARG A 249 3.20 -18.63 24.91
N PRO A 250 2.81 -19.90 24.73
CA PRO A 250 1.59 -20.42 25.36
C PRO A 250 1.83 -20.49 26.86
N THR A 251 0.87 -20.00 27.64
CA THR A 251 0.77 -20.29 29.06
C THR A 251 0.23 -21.71 29.23
N GLU A 252 0.92 -22.53 30.02
CA GLU A 252 0.50 -23.88 30.41
C GLU A 252 -0.72 -23.80 31.33
N ASP A 253 -1.86 -24.28 30.85
CA ASP A 253 -2.87 -25.04 31.62
C ASP A 253 -4.05 -25.33 30.67
N ASP A 254 -4.19 -26.59 30.26
CA ASP A 254 -5.43 -27.36 30.48
C ASP A 254 -5.26 -28.76 29.89
N SER A 255 -5.21 -29.72 30.80
CA SER A 255 -5.17 -31.16 30.60
C SER A 255 -6.57 -31.73 30.40
N GLU A 256 -6.66 -32.76 29.54
CA GLU A 256 -7.60 -33.90 29.63
C GLU A 256 -9.06 -33.58 29.23
N GLU A 257 -9.78 -34.35 28.43
CA GLU A 257 -9.95 -35.81 28.34
C GLU A 257 -10.51 -36.20 26.94
N GLU A 258 -10.04 -37.32 26.40
CA GLU A 258 -10.68 -38.05 25.29
C GLU A 258 -11.72 -39.03 25.86
N GLU A 259 -12.93 -39.07 25.30
CA GLU A 259 -13.83 -40.21 25.44
C GLU A 259 -14.26 -40.71 24.05
N ASP A 260 -13.88 -41.96 23.77
CA ASP A 260 -14.40 -42.82 22.72
C ASP A 260 -15.88 -43.15 22.99
N ASP A 261 -16.69 -43.26 21.93
CA ASP A 261 -17.78 -44.23 21.89
C ASP A 261 -18.20 -44.52 20.44
N GLU A 262 -17.90 -45.75 19.99
CA GLU A 262 -18.54 -46.40 18.85
C GLU A 262 -19.85 -47.07 19.29
N SER A 263 -20.92 -47.00 18.49
CA SER A 263 -21.73 -48.17 18.14
C SER A 263 -22.81 -47.89 17.09
N GLU A 264 -23.00 -48.90 16.25
CA GLU A 264 -23.90 -49.04 15.12
C GLU A 264 -25.40 -49.08 15.49
N SER A 265 -26.27 -48.71 14.54
CA SER A 265 -27.42 -49.56 14.15
C SER A 265 -28.12 -49.04 12.88
N GLU A 266 -28.16 -49.88 11.84
CA GLU A 266 -29.14 -49.85 10.75
C GLU A 266 -30.45 -50.51 11.23
N ASP A 267 -31.63 -49.95 10.89
CA ASP A 267 -32.69 -50.62 10.10
C ASP A 267 -34.11 -50.01 10.24
N GLU A 268 -34.76 -49.94 9.07
CA GLU A 268 -36.21 -49.87 8.75
C GLU A 268 -36.99 -48.60 9.18
N VAL A 269 -37.77 -47.93 8.31
CA VAL A 269 -39.00 -48.47 7.69
C VAL A 269 -39.27 -47.86 6.30
N GLU A 270 -39.38 -48.77 5.35
CA GLU A 270 -40.00 -48.64 4.03
C GLU A 270 -41.54 -48.58 4.19
N THR A 271 -42.22 -47.56 3.63
CA THR A 271 -43.53 -47.69 2.93
C THR A 271 -44.16 -46.32 2.63
N LEU A 272 -44.14 -45.90 1.36
CA LEU A 272 -45.30 -45.34 0.62
C LEU A 272 -44.91 -44.97 -0.82
N SER A 273 -44.51 -45.98 -1.58
CA SER A 273 -44.48 -45.90 -3.05
C SER A 273 -45.84 -46.34 -3.60
N ARG A 274 -46.77 -45.40 -3.83
CA ARG A 274 -47.82 -45.54 -4.86
C ARG A 274 -48.22 -44.19 -5.43
N ASN A 275 -48.10 -44.11 -6.75
CA ASN A 275 -48.59 -43.09 -7.69
C ASN A 275 -47.64 -41.90 -7.90
N ILE A 276 -46.84 -41.96 -8.97
CA ILE A 276 -46.99 -41.13 -10.18
C ILE A 276 -46.05 -41.73 -11.25
N ASP A 277 -46.64 -42.49 -12.17
CA ASP A 277 -46.09 -42.71 -13.52
C ASP A 277 -46.72 -41.65 -14.43
N ALA A 278 -45.94 -40.63 -14.84
CA ALA A 278 -46.13 -39.86 -16.08
C ALA A 278 -45.04 -38.77 -16.25
N ASN A 279 -43.79 -39.20 -16.44
CA ASN A 279 -42.78 -38.60 -17.34
C ASN A 279 -41.41 -39.17 -16.95
N ASN A 280 -41.11 -40.32 -17.54
CA ASN A 280 -39.84 -41.00 -17.39
C ASN A 280 -38.77 -40.27 -18.22
N MET A 281 -38.29 -39.12 -17.73
CA MET A 281 -36.90 -38.71 -17.95
C MET A 281 -36.11 -39.33 -16.81
N THR A 282 -35.32 -40.35 -17.11
CA THR A 282 -34.41 -40.96 -16.14
C THR A 282 -33.42 -39.91 -15.65
N ILE A 283 -33.24 -39.79 -14.33
CA ILE A 283 -32.26 -38.89 -13.68
C ILE A 283 -30.83 -39.09 -14.23
N SER A 284 -30.54 -40.26 -14.84
CA SER A 284 -29.30 -40.55 -15.56
C SER A 284 -29.09 -39.80 -16.88
N GLN A 285 -30.08 -39.03 -17.36
CA GLN A 285 -29.96 -38.20 -18.56
C GLN A 285 -29.81 -36.70 -18.26
N VAL A 286 -29.93 -36.28 -16.99
CA VAL A 286 -29.74 -34.88 -16.57
C VAL A 286 -28.24 -34.57 -16.33
N SER A 287 -27.36 -35.57 -16.42
CA SER A 287 -25.91 -35.39 -16.31
C SER A 287 -25.20 -35.24 -17.66
N GLU A 288 -25.88 -34.72 -18.70
CA GLU A 288 -25.13 -34.12 -19.80
C GLU A 288 -24.34 -32.94 -19.21
N ALA A 289 -23.01 -33.09 -19.19
CA ALA A 289 -22.11 -32.03 -18.75
C ALA A 289 -22.50 -30.75 -19.52
N MET A 290 -23.09 -29.78 -18.83
CA MET A 290 -23.44 -28.49 -19.42
C MET A 290 -22.23 -28.00 -20.21
N GLU A 291 -22.42 -27.79 -21.53
CA GLU A 291 -21.31 -27.36 -22.37
C GLU A 291 -20.76 -26.06 -21.78
N ARG A 292 -19.45 -26.04 -21.48
CA ARG A 292 -18.82 -24.90 -20.83
C ARG A 292 -19.14 -23.61 -21.59
N PRO A 293 -19.62 -22.56 -20.90
CA PRO A 293 -20.00 -21.32 -21.56
C PRO A 293 -18.82 -20.74 -22.33
N LYS A 294 -19.10 -20.29 -23.56
CA LYS A 294 -18.08 -19.74 -24.45
C LYS A 294 -18.06 -18.22 -24.35
N ASN A 295 -16.88 -17.64 -24.53
CA ASN A 295 -16.66 -16.20 -24.56
C ASN A 295 -17.18 -15.49 -23.29
N VAL A 296 -16.85 -16.02 -22.11
CA VAL A 296 -17.19 -15.40 -20.83
C VAL A 296 -16.41 -14.10 -20.65
N GLY A 297 -17.11 -13.03 -20.29
CA GLY A 297 -16.49 -11.74 -20.00
C GLY A 297 -17.50 -10.63 -19.80
N ILE A 298 -17.10 -9.38 -20.04
CA ILE A 298 -17.93 -8.20 -19.74
C ILE A 298 -18.94 -7.96 -20.85
N LEU A 299 -20.22 -8.08 -20.50
CA LEU A 299 -21.40 -7.78 -21.33
C LEU A 299 -21.75 -6.29 -21.31
N ALA A 300 -21.73 -5.69 -20.13
CA ALA A 300 -22.08 -4.29 -19.91
C ALA A 300 -21.20 -3.70 -18.81
N MET A 301 -20.97 -2.38 -18.85
CA MET A 301 -20.15 -1.70 -17.85
C MET A 301 -20.68 -0.30 -17.59
N GLU A 302 -20.64 0.12 -16.33
CA GLU A 302 -21.06 1.46 -15.91
C GLU A 302 -20.14 1.98 -14.81
N MET A 303 -20.02 3.30 -14.70
CA MET A 303 -19.18 3.95 -13.70
C MET A 303 -19.96 4.96 -12.87
N TYR A 304 -19.53 5.12 -11.61
CA TYR A 304 -19.88 6.26 -10.77
C TYR A 304 -18.61 6.94 -10.25
N PHE A 305 -18.62 8.26 -10.17
CA PHE A 305 -17.53 9.04 -9.58
C PHE A 305 -18.10 10.35 -9.04
N PRO A 306 -17.49 10.96 -8.01
CA PRO A 306 -17.96 12.24 -7.47
C PRO A 306 -18.10 13.30 -8.55
N ARG A 307 -19.05 14.22 -8.38
CA ARG A 307 -19.28 15.33 -9.33
C ARG A 307 -18.18 16.40 -9.29
N ARG A 308 -17.31 16.35 -8.29
CA ARG A 308 -16.26 17.35 -8.03
C ARG A 308 -14.87 16.73 -8.13
N CYS A 309 -13.93 17.54 -8.58
CA CYS A 309 -12.50 17.26 -8.51
C CYS A 309 -11.71 18.53 -8.23
N ILE A 310 -10.45 18.38 -7.82
CA ILE A 310 -9.50 19.49 -7.72
C ILE A 310 -8.44 19.43 -8.81
N SER A 311 -7.88 20.59 -9.14
CA SER A 311 -6.70 20.72 -10.01
C SER A 311 -5.42 20.44 -9.21
N LEU A 312 -4.59 19.53 -9.69
CA LEU A 312 -3.29 19.26 -9.06
C LEU A 312 -2.30 20.40 -9.29
N ALA A 313 -2.47 21.21 -10.33
CA ALA A 313 -1.65 22.41 -10.53
C ALA A 313 -1.98 23.49 -9.48
N ASP A 314 -3.25 23.62 -9.11
CA ASP A 314 -3.67 24.54 -8.06
C ASP A 314 -3.22 24.02 -6.70
N LEU A 315 -3.31 22.71 -6.47
CA LEU A 315 -2.80 22.06 -5.26
C LEU A 315 -1.28 22.18 -5.12
N GLU A 316 -0.52 22.21 -6.21
CA GLU A 316 0.93 22.51 -6.17
C GLU A 316 1.19 23.90 -5.57
N THR A 317 0.39 24.89 -5.98
CA THR A 317 0.49 26.27 -5.50
C THR A 317 0.03 26.36 -4.04
N HIS A 318 -1.09 25.73 -3.71
CA HIS A 318 -1.67 25.69 -2.36
C HIS A 318 -0.70 25.08 -1.34
N ASN A 319 -0.09 23.94 -1.68
CA ASN A 319 0.88 23.26 -0.82
C ASN A 319 2.28 23.87 -0.84
N ALA A 320 2.48 25.00 -1.54
CA ALA A 320 3.78 25.65 -1.73
C ALA A 320 4.90 24.68 -2.21
N VAL A 321 4.57 23.77 -3.13
CA VAL A 321 5.53 22.84 -3.73
C VAL A 321 5.98 23.29 -5.12
N PRO A 322 7.14 22.83 -5.63
CA PRO A 322 7.59 23.21 -6.96
C PRO A 322 6.58 22.82 -8.04
N LYS A 323 6.38 23.73 -9.01
CA LYS A 323 5.55 23.47 -10.20
C LYS A 323 6.03 22.20 -10.90
N GLY A 324 5.10 21.33 -11.25
CA GLY A 324 5.41 20.04 -11.87
C GLY A 324 5.57 18.88 -10.89
N LYS A 325 5.61 19.11 -9.57
CA LYS A 325 5.75 18.01 -8.60
C LYS A 325 4.65 16.96 -8.73
N TYR A 326 3.40 17.38 -8.91
CA TYR A 326 2.25 16.50 -9.07
C TYR A 326 1.93 16.29 -10.55
N THR A 327 1.89 17.37 -11.32
CA THR A 327 1.49 17.35 -12.74
C THR A 327 2.49 16.64 -13.65
N ILE A 328 3.79 16.65 -13.32
CA ILE A 328 4.84 15.95 -14.08
C ILE A 328 5.40 14.77 -13.28
N GLY A 329 5.65 14.97 -11.98
CA GLY A 329 6.22 13.96 -11.09
C GLY A 329 5.29 12.77 -10.90
N LEU A 330 4.01 13.01 -10.60
CA LEU A 330 2.99 11.96 -10.56
C LEU A 330 2.29 11.77 -11.91
N GLY A 331 2.30 12.79 -12.78
CA GLY A 331 1.57 12.77 -14.05
C GLY A 331 0.06 12.97 -13.88
N GLN A 332 -0.38 13.46 -12.72
CA GLN A 332 -1.79 13.64 -12.38
C GLN A 332 -2.26 15.06 -12.69
N GLN A 333 -3.46 15.21 -13.25
CA GLN A 333 -4.01 16.52 -13.62
C GLN A 333 -5.12 16.96 -12.66
N TYR A 334 -6.04 16.05 -12.37
CA TYR A 334 -7.14 16.27 -11.43
C TYR A 334 -7.28 15.08 -10.46
N MET A 335 -7.96 15.32 -9.34
CA MET A 335 -8.27 14.29 -8.34
C MET A 335 -9.71 14.46 -7.87
N ALA A 336 -10.53 13.41 -8.04
CA ALA A 336 -11.88 13.36 -7.51
C ALA A 336 -11.85 13.04 -6.01
N PHE A 337 -12.84 13.54 -5.28
CA PHE A 337 -12.94 13.32 -3.84
C PHE A 337 -14.39 13.34 -3.39
N ALA A 338 -14.64 12.74 -2.23
CA ALA A 338 -15.94 12.69 -1.57
C ALA A 338 -15.84 13.35 -0.20
N ASP A 339 -16.92 14.02 0.22
CA ASP A 339 -17.10 14.46 1.61
C ASP A 339 -17.85 13.36 2.41
N ASP A 340 -18.57 13.74 3.46
CA ASP A 340 -19.34 12.83 4.32
C ASP A 340 -20.68 12.39 3.72
N ARG A 341 -21.08 12.90 2.54
CA ARG A 341 -22.31 12.48 1.83
C ARG A 341 -22.13 11.23 0.98
N GLU A 342 -20.90 10.85 0.65
CA GLU A 342 -20.65 9.68 -0.19
C GLU A 342 -19.72 8.69 0.51
N ASP A 343 -20.10 7.42 0.45
CA ASP A 343 -19.31 6.29 0.95
C ASP A 343 -19.24 5.18 -0.11
N ILE A 344 -18.52 4.11 0.21
CA ILE A 344 -18.38 2.97 -0.70
C ILE A 344 -19.73 2.34 -1.07
N THR A 345 -20.71 2.35 -0.16
CA THR A 345 -22.03 1.78 -0.42
C THR A 345 -22.82 2.69 -1.36
N SER A 346 -22.79 4.01 -1.20
CA SER A 346 -23.44 4.91 -2.15
C SER A 346 -22.79 4.82 -3.53
N PHE A 347 -21.46 4.72 -3.61
CA PHE A 347 -20.75 4.49 -4.88
C PHE A 347 -21.19 3.19 -5.56
N ALA A 348 -21.20 2.09 -4.82
CA ALA A 348 -21.62 0.79 -5.33
C ALA A 348 -23.09 0.80 -5.76
N LEU A 349 -23.98 1.38 -4.95
CA LEU A 349 -25.40 1.53 -5.28
C LEU A 349 -25.58 2.30 -6.59
N ASN A 350 -24.88 3.42 -6.76
CA ASN A 350 -24.96 4.24 -7.97
C ASN A 350 -24.45 3.54 -9.22
N ALA A 351 -23.29 2.89 -9.13
CA ALA A 351 -22.74 2.15 -10.26
C ALA A 351 -23.66 0.99 -10.67
N THR A 352 -24.15 0.20 -9.71
CA THR A 352 -25.04 -0.94 -9.96
C THR A 352 -26.43 -0.50 -10.41
N SER A 353 -27.06 0.50 -9.78
CA SER A 353 -28.39 0.95 -10.18
C SER A 353 -28.38 1.59 -11.57
N SER A 354 -27.32 2.35 -11.90
CA SER A 354 -27.15 2.91 -13.24
C SER A 354 -26.92 1.81 -14.28
N LEU A 355 -26.17 0.75 -13.96
CA LEU A 355 -26.00 -0.42 -14.83
C LEU A 355 -27.35 -1.10 -15.10
N LEU A 356 -28.13 -1.39 -14.05
CA LEU A 356 -29.44 -2.02 -14.19
C LEU A 356 -30.45 -1.15 -14.97
N ALA A 357 -30.36 0.18 -14.83
CA ALA A 357 -31.30 1.10 -15.47
C ALA A 357 -30.99 1.37 -16.95
N LYS A 358 -29.71 1.42 -17.33
CA LYS A 358 -29.30 1.80 -18.70
C LYS A 358 -29.22 0.62 -19.67
N TYR A 359 -29.11 -0.58 -19.14
CA TYR A 359 -29.08 -1.81 -19.93
C TYR A 359 -30.36 -2.60 -19.66
N PRO A 360 -30.82 -3.43 -20.61
CA PRO A 360 -32.02 -4.25 -20.44
C PRO A 360 -31.76 -5.46 -19.50
N ILE A 361 -31.39 -5.19 -18.24
CA ILE A 361 -31.02 -6.20 -17.25
C ILE A 361 -32.17 -6.34 -16.25
N SER A 362 -32.78 -7.52 -16.20
CA SER A 362 -33.72 -7.84 -15.13
C SER A 362 -32.95 -8.11 -13.83
N PRO A 363 -33.35 -7.56 -12.67
CA PRO A 363 -32.79 -7.97 -11.39
C PRO A 363 -32.87 -9.49 -11.15
N SER A 364 -33.88 -10.17 -11.70
CA SER A 364 -34.02 -11.62 -11.61
C SER A 364 -33.02 -12.41 -12.47
N SER A 365 -32.37 -11.79 -13.45
CA SER A 365 -31.39 -12.45 -14.34
C SER A 365 -29.97 -12.45 -13.78
N ILE A 366 -29.78 -12.06 -12.51
CA ILE A 366 -28.51 -12.04 -11.81
C ILE A 366 -28.46 -13.20 -10.81
N GLY A 367 -27.45 -14.05 -10.91
CA GLY A 367 -27.22 -15.21 -10.02
C GLY A 367 -26.00 -15.02 -9.10
N ARG A 368 -25.12 -14.07 -9.42
CA ARG A 368 -23.98 -13.72 -8.57
C ARG A 368 -23.75 -12.21 -8.53
N LEU A 369 -23.44 -11.67 -7.36
CA LEU A 369 -23.07 -10.28 -7.14
C LEU A 369 -21.90 -10.25 -6.17
N GLU A 370 -20.76 -9.70 -6.60
CA GLU A 370 -19.55 -9.64 -5.78
C GLU A 370 -18.91 -8.25 -5.81
N VAL A 371 -18.40 -7.80 -4.66
CA VAL A 371 -17.80 -6.46 -4.52
C VAL A 371 -16.32 -6.57 -4.21
N GLY A 372 -15.47 -5.97 -5.03
CA GLY A 372 -14.08 -5.72 -4.70
C GLY A 372 -13.90 -4.33 -4.10
N THR A 373 -13.45 -4.23 -2.85
CA THR A 373 -13.15 -2.94 -2.22
C THR A 373 -12.14 -3.09 -1.08
N GLU A 374 -11.37 -2.03 -0.82
CA GLU A 374 -10.55 -1.91 0.39
C GLU A 374 -11.04 -0.80 1.34
N THR A 375 -12.12 -0.10 0.96
CA THR A 375 -12.79 0.92 1.76
C THR A 375 -13.75 0.27 2.75
N LEU A 376 -13.27 -0.03 3.95
CA LEU A 376 -14.09 -0.64 5.00
C LEU A 376 -14.92 0.41 5.76
N ILE A 377 -16.22 0.17 5.83
CA ILE A 377 -17.15 0.92 6.70
C ILE A 377 -17.83 0.04 7.76
N ASP A 378 -17.69 -1.28 7.63
CA ASP A 378 -18.12 -2.30 8.58
C ASP A 378 -17.11 -3.46 8.48
N LYS A 379 -16.85 -4.15 9.60
CA LYS A 379 -15.85 -5.22 9.69
C LYS A 379 -16.41 -6.61 9.39
N SER A 380 -17.74 -6.74 9.36
CA SER A 380 -18.44 -8.01 9.16
C SER A 380 -19.47 -7.89 8.03
N LYS A 381 -20.30 -6.85 8.04
CA LYS A 381 -21.34 -6.64 7.04
C LYS A 381 -20.73 -6.19 5.71
N SER A 382 -20.88 -7.03 4.68
CA SER A 382 -20.43 -6.73 3.32
C SER A 382 -21.21 -5.61 2.63
N VAL A 383 -20.55 -4.86 1.75
CA VAL A 383 -21.18 -3.92 0.80
C VAL A 383 -22.15 -4.67 -0.11
N LYS A 384 -21.82 -5.90 -0.54
CA LYS A 384 -22.73 -6.78 -1.28
C LYS A 384 -24.10 -6.91 -0.62
N SER A 385 -24.13 -7.14 0.70
CA SER A 385 -25.40 -7.27 1.43
C SER A 385 -26.23 -5.97 1.44
N ALA A 386 -25.59 -4.80 1.31
CA ALA A 386 -26.29 -3.53 1.15
C ALA A 386 -26.88 -3.39 -0.26
N LEU A 387 -26.20 -3.88 -1.30
CA LEU A 387 -26.66 -3.87 -2.69
C LEU A 387 -27.88 -4.76 -2.95
N MET A 388 -28.11 -5.78 -2.13
CA MET A 388 -29.30 -6.65 -2.25
C MET A 388 -30.64 -5.87 -2.22
N ARG A 389 -30.65 -4.62 -1.73
CA ARG A 389 -31.83 -3.74 -1.83
C ARG A 389 -32.26 -3.42 -3.27
N LEU A 390 -31.35 -3.56 -4.24
CA LEU A 390 -31.64 -3.39 -5.67
C LEU A 390 -32.28 -4.65 -6.28
N PHE A 391 -32.43 -5.72 -5.50
CA PHE A 391 -32.91 -7.04 -5.92
C PHE A 391 -34.04 -7.54 -4.97
N PRO A 392 -35.13 -6.77 -4.77
CA PRO A 392 -36.15 -7.10 -3.76
C PRO A 392 -36.82 -8.46 -3.97
N ASP A 393 -36.98 -8.88 -5.23
CA ASP A 393 -37.64 -10.13 -5.61
C ASP A 393 -36.66 -11.24 -6.03
N ASN A 394 -35.34 -11.03 -5.83
CA ASN A 394 -34.30 -12.00 -6.15
C ASN A 394 -33.27 -12.08 -5.01
N ALA A 395 -33.55 -12.96 -4.04
CA ALA A 395 -32.68 -13.19 -2.88
C ALA A 395 -31.59 -14.25 -3.13
N ASP A 396 -31.78 -15.12 -4.11
CA ASP A 396 -30.85 -16.19 -4.47
C ASP A 396 -29.77 -15.65 -5.41
N ILE A 397 -28.81 -14.93 -4.81
CA ILE A 397 -27.66 -14.33 -5.50
C ILE A 397 -26.39 -14.63 -4.69
N GLU A 398 -25.49 -15.44 -5.25
CA GLU A 398 -24.19 -15.76 -4.67
C GLU A 398 -23.26 -14.53 -4.60
N GLY A 399 -22.12 -14.67 -3.88
CA GLY A 399 -21.07 -13.67 -3.79
C GLY A 399 -21.15 -12.79 -2.54
N VAL A 400 -20.01 -12.20 -2.18
CA VAL A 400 -19.78 -11.35 -0.99
C VAL A 400 -18.80 -10.22 -1.33
N ASP A 401 -18.03 -9.72 -0.38
CA ASP A 401 -16.94 -8.79 -0.64
C ASP A 401 -15.60 -9.55 -0.71
N SER A 402 -14.75 -9.18 -1.67
CA SER A 402 -13.39 -9.68 -1.87
C SER A 402 -12.38 -8.56 -1.61
N LYS A 403 -11.38 -8.80 -0.76
CA LYS A 403 -10.46 -7.76 -0.30
C LYS A 403 -9.00 -8.22 -0.29
N ASN A 404 -8.17 -7.50 -1.03
CA ASN A 404 -6.73 -7.35 -0.80
C ASN A 404 -6.27 -6.04 -1.46
N ALA A 405 -6.28 -4.93 -0.71
CA ALA A 405 -5.99 -3.59 -1.26
C ALA A 405 -6.70 -3.37 -2.62
N CYS A 406 -6.03 -2.73 -3.58
CA CYS A 406 -6.50 -2.51 -4.95
C CYS A 406 -6.75 -3.79 -5.79
N TYR A 407 -6.42 -4.99 -5.31
CA TYR A 407 -6.58 -6.26 -6.04
C TYR A 407 -7.98 -6.89 -5.88
N GLY A 408 -8.75 -6.51 -4.85
CA GLY A 408 -10.01 -7.17 -4.49
C GLY A 408 -11.03 -7.29 -5.63
N SER A 409 -11.06 -6.33 -6.55
CA SER A 409 -11.92 -6.34 -7.73
C SER A 409 -11.53 -7.36 -8.79
N THR A 410 -10.23 -7.62 -8.96
CA THR A 410 -9.75 -8.68 -9.85
C THR A 410 -10.01 -10.06 -9.26
N ALA A 411 -9.92 -10.22 -7.95
CA ALA A 411 -10.39 -11.43 -7.28
C ALA A 411 -11.89 -11.65 -7.52
N ALA A 412 -12.73 -10.63 -7.32
CA ALA A 412 -14.17 -10.71 -7.58
C ALA A 412 -14.50 -11.03 -9.05
N LEU A 413 -13.74 -10.46 -9.99
CA LEU A 413 -13.88 -10.77 -11.42
C LEU A 413 -13.53 -12.23 -11.73
N PHE A 414 -12.42 -12.73 -11.21
CA PHE A 414 -12.03 -14.12 -11.40
C PHE A 414 -13.03 -15.08 -10.76
N ASN A 415 -13.54 -14.77 -9.57
CA ASN A 415 -14.59 -15.54 -8.92
C ASN A 415 -15.87 -15.59 -9.77
N ALA A 416 -16.28 -14.46 -10.38
CA ALA A 416 -17.44 -14.41 -11.25
C ALA A 416 -17.25 -15.23 -12.54
N ILE A 417 -16.09 -15.14 -13.19
CA ILE A 417 -15.78 -15.94 -14.39
C ILE A 417 -15.75 -17.43 -14.03
N ASN A 418 -15.07 -17.79 -12.95
CA ASN A 418 -14.97 -19.18 -12.48
C ASN A 418 -16.34 -19.74 -12.12
N TRP A 419 -17.21 -18.95 -11.47
CA TRP A 419 -18.58 -19.35 -11.15
C TRP A 419 -19.38 -19.64 -12.42
N ILE A 420 -19.33 -18.76 -13.44
CA ILE A 420 -19.98 -18.97 -14.74
C ILE A 420 -19.45 -20.25 -15.42
N GLU A 421 -18.15 -20.52 -15.33
CA GLU A 421 -17.52 -21.70 -15.95
C GLU A 421 -17.60 -22.98 -15.10
N SER A 422 -18.26 -22.93 -13.94
CA SER A 422 -18.42 -24.04 -13.00
C SER A 422 -19.70 -24.84 -13.22
N SER A 423 -19.78 -26.01 -12.59
CA SER A 423 -21.00 -26.82 -12.53
C SER A 423 -22.11 -26.20 -11.68
N SER A 424 -21.81 -25.17 -10.88
CA SER A 424 -22.78 -24.44 -10.07
C SER A 424 -23.44 -23.29 -10.83
N TRP A 425 -23.03 -23.02 -12.08
CA TRP A 425 -23.65 -21.99 -12.89
C TRP A 425 -25.10 -22.35 -13.24
N ASP A 426 -26.01 -21.42 -12.98
CA ASP A 426 -27.45 -21.58 -13.14
C ASP A 426 -28.00 -20.91 -14.41
N GLY A 427 -27.12 -20.46 -15.30
CA GLY A 427 -27.48 -19.75 -16.53
C GLY A 427 -27.66 -18.23 -16.37
N ARG A 428 -27.64 -17.68 -15.15
CA ARG A 428 -27.78 -16.24 -14.90
C ARG A 428 -26.44 -15.50 -15.05
N ASN A 429 -26.50 -14.18 -15.19
CA ASN A 429 -25.30 -13.35 -15.26
C ASN A 429 -24.75 -13.05 -13.86
N ALA A 430 -23.48 -12.66 -13.81
CA ALA A 430 -22.85 -12.13 -12.61
C ALA A 430 -22.70 -10.59 -12.70
N ILE A 431 -22.73 -9.90 -11.56
CA ILE A 431 -22.31 -8.49 -11.47
C ILE A 431 -21.09 -8.41 -10.57
N VAL A 432 -20.05 -7.76 -11.07
CA VAL A 432 -18.85 -7.41 -10.30
C VAL A 432 -18.84 -5.91 -10.09
N VAL A 433 -18.83 -5.49 -8.83
CA VAL A 433 -18.72 -4.08 -8.46
C VAL A 433 -17.33 -3.85 -7.89
N CYS A 434 -16.67 -2.78 -8.32
CA CYS A 434 -15.39 -2.38 -7.78
C CYS A 434 -15.39 -0.90 -7.53
N GLY A 435 -14.75 -0.45 -6.46
CA GLY A 435 -14.77 0.97 -6.13
C GLY A 435 -14.21 1.24 -4.75
N ASP A 436 -13.77 2.47 -4.58
CA ASP A 436 -13.11 2.92 -3.36
C ASP A 436 -13.11 4.44 -3.25
N ILE A 437 -12.80 4.88 -2.04
CA ILE A 437 -12.46 6.26 -1.72
C ILE A 437 -11.00 6.24 -1.23
N ALA A 438 -10.08 6.61 -2.11
CA ALA A 438 -8.64 6.65 -1.83
C ALA A 438 -8.25 7.99 -1.19
N VAL A 439 -8.12 7.97 0.13
CA VAL A 439 -7.76 9.14 0.94
C VAL A 439 -6.49 8.88 1.75
N TYR A 440 -5.71 9.94 1.94
CA TYR A 440 -4.44 9.90 2.65
C TYR A 440 -4.35 11.08 3.62
N GLU A 441 -3.58 10.88 4.69
CA GLU A 441 -3.22 11.92 5.65
C GLU A 441 -2.54 13.11 4.93
N GLU A 442 -2.50 14.25 5.59
CA GLU A 442 -1.78 15.42 5.08
C GLU A 442 -0.31 15.07 4.83
N GLY A 443 0.15 15.29 3.60
CA GLY A 443 1.50 14.92 3.21
C GLY A 443 1.66 14.56 1.74
N PRO A 444 2.80 13.95 1.37
CA PRO A 444 3.17 13.73 -0.02
C PRO A 444 2.31 12.69 -0.75
N ALA A 445 1.55 11.85 -0.03
CA ALA A 445 0.68 10.84 -0.60
C ALA A 445 -0.73 11.36 -0.95
N ARG A 446 -1.21 12.43 -0.30
CA ARG A 446 -2.53 13.03 -0.55
C ARG A 446 -2.85 13.31 -2.03
N PRO A 447 -1.91 13.81 -2.85
CA PRO A 447 -2.14 14.06 -4.27
C PRO A 447 -2.29 12.81 -5.15
N ALA A 448 -2.11 11.61 -4.58
CA ALA A 448 -2.32 10.31 -5.24
C ALA A 448 -3.64 9.65 -4.84
N GLY A 449 -4.55 10.39 -4.19
CA GLY A 449 -5.90 9.95 -3.90
C GLY A 449 -6.81 9.93 -5.13
N GLY A 450 -8.10 9.68 -4.90
CA GLY A 450 -9.13 9.61 -5.91
C GLY A 450 -10.36 8.88 -5.40
N ALA A 451 -11.41 8.82 -6.21
CA ALA A 451 -12.66 8.21 -5.78
C ALA A 451 -13.52 7.81 -6.99
N GLY A 452 -14.15 6.63 -6.90
CA GLY A 452 -15.13 6.16 -7.88
C GLY A 452 -15.40 4.66 -7.78
N ALA A 453 -16.35 4.20 -8.58
CA ALA A 453 -16.73 2.81 -8.72
C ALA A 453 -17.07 2.43 -10.16
N VAL A 454 -16.92 1.15 -10.49
CA VAL A 454 -17.28 0.51 -11.76
C VAL A 454 -18.13 -0.71 -11.45
N ALA A 455 -19.25 -0.87 -12.16
CA ALA A 455 -20.05 -2.09 -12.15
C ALA A 455 -19.94 -2.76 -13.53
N MET A 456 -19.67 -4.06 -13.54
CA MET A 456 -19.51 -4.86 -14.75
C MET A 456 -20.50 -6.02 -14.72
N LEU A 457 -21.33 -6.15 -15.76
CA LEU A 457 -22.12 -7.35 -16.00
C LEU A 457 -21.23 -8.38 -16.69
N VAL A 458 -21.12 -9.58 -16.13
CA VAL A 458 -20.28 -10.67 -16.63
C VAL A 458 -21.17 -11.84 -17.04
N GLY A 459 -20.92 -12.39 -18.23
CA GLY A 459 -21.69 -13.50 -18.78
C GLY A 459 -21.08 -14.08 -20.07
N PRO A 460 -21.68 -15.13 -20.64
CA PRO A 460 -21.25 -15.74 -21.90
C PRO A 460 -21.55 -14.83 -23.10
N GLY A 461 -20.86 -15.05 -24.23
CA GLY A 461 -21.09 -14.28 -25.46
C GLY A 461 -20.71 -12.80 -25.37
N ALA A 462 -19.79 -12.46 -24.46
CA ALA A 462 -19.44 -11.08 -24.18
C ALA A 462 -18.68 -10.38 -25.32
N PRO A 463 -18.87 -9.06 -25.53
CA PRO A 463 -18.04 -8.28 -26.44
C PRO A 463 -16.59 -8.13 -25.94
N ILE A 464 -16.36 -8.22 -24.63
CA ILE A 464 -15.03 -8.18 -24.01
C ILE A 464 -14.81 -9.52 -23.32
N VAL A 465 -13.98 -10.38 -23.90
CA VAL A 465 -13.78 -11.76 -23.47
C VAL A 465 -12.45 -11.91 -22.77
N PHE A 466 -12.42 -12.54 -21.60
CA PHE A 466 -11.14 -12.84 -20.93
C PHE A 466 -10.53 -14.11 -21.49
N GLU A 467 -9.22 -14.08 -21.77
CA GLU A 467 -8.49 -15.28 -22.13
C GLU A 467 -8.31 -16.13 -20.85
N PRO A 468 -8.45 -17.46 -20.92
CA PRO A 468 -8.44 -18.32 -19.74
C PRO A 468 -7.03 -18.52 -19.15
N THR A 469 -6.13 -17.54 -19.29
CA THR A 469 -4.74 -17.56 -18.84
C THR A 469 -4.43 -16.31 -18.04
N HIS A 470 -3.92 -16.50 -16.83
CA HIS A 470 -3.45 -15.43 -15.95
C HIS A 470 -2.15 -15.85 -15.24
N GLY A 471 -1.19 -14.95 -15.16
CA GLY A 471 -0.02 -15.07 -14.30
C GLY A 471 -0.26 -14.32 -13.01
N THR A 472 0.01 -14.96 -11.87
CA THR A 472 -0.32 -14.42 -10.54
C THR A 472 0.93 -14.46 -9.68
N TYR A 473 1.12 -13.40 -8.88
CA TYR A 473 2.16 -13.30 -7.87
C TYR A 473 1.55 -12.76 -6.58
N MET A 474 1.86 -13.40 -5.46
CA MET A 474 1.45 -12.97 -4.12
C MET A 474 2.64 -13.14 -3.19
N ALA A 475 2.85 -12.21 -2.29
CA ALA A 475 3.92 -12.24 -1.31
C ALA A 475 3.55 -11.41 -0.09
N ASP A 476 4.02 -11.78 1.10
CA ASP A 476 3.84 -10.98 2.32
C ASP A 476 4.77 -9.75 2.29
N THR A 477 4.18 -8.56 2.15
CA THR A 477 4.87 -7.28 2.09
C THR A 477 4.13 -6.21 2.91
N HIS A 478 4.89 -5.31 3.52
CA HIS A 478 4.36 -4.19 4.31
C HIS A 478 4.55 -2.84 3.60
N ASP A 479 4.30 -2.83 2.29
CA ASP A 479 4.50 -1.65 1.45
C ASP A 479 3.34 -0.64 1.58
N PHE A 480 2.10 -1.14 1.61
CA PHE A 480 0.88 -0.36 1.81
C PHE A 480 -0.12 -1.20 2.60
N TYR A 481 -0.56 -0.70 3.76
CA TYR A 481 -1.51 -1.41 4.62
C TYR A 481 -2.28 -0.46 5.55
N LYS A 482 -3.44 -0.90 6.06
CA LYS A 482 -4.34 -0.13 6.92
C LYS A 482 -4.53 -0.81 8.29
N PRO A 483 -3.55 -0.72 9.20
CA PRO A 483 -3.61 -1.41 10.49
C PRO A 483 -4.46 -0.65 11.53
N ASN A 484 -4.59 0.67 11.39
CA ASN A 484 -5.40 1.48 12.29
C ASN A 484 -6.87 1.47 11.83
N LEU A 485 -7.69 0.62 12.45
CA LEU A 485 -9.10 0.46 12.10
C LEU A 485 -9.98 1.68 12.43
N SER A 486 -9.45 2.67 13.16
CA SER A 486 -10.17 3.92 13.47
C SER A 486 -9.84 5.04 12.49
N SER A 487 -8.95 4.82 11.52
CA SER A 487 -8.56 5.81 10.52
C SER A 487 -8.73 5.26 9.11
N GLU A 488 -9.13 6.11 8.17
CA GLU A 488 -9.15 5.74 6.75
C GLU A 488 -7.75 5.73 6.13
N TYR A 489 -6.80 6.40 6.77
CA TYR A 489 -5.48 6.64 6.20
C TYR A 489 -4.60 5.39 6.28
N PRO A 490 -3.98 4.98 5.16
CA PRO A 490 -3.05 3.88 5.14
C PRO A 490 -1.68 4.28 5.71
N ILE A 491 -0.95 3.29 6.21
CA ILE A 491 0.50 3.37 6.35
C ILE A 491 1.12 2.98 5.01
N VAL A 492 2.02 3.83 4.51
CA VAL A 492 2.63 3.67 3.18
C VAL A 492 4.14 3.84 3.24
N ASP A 493 4.89 2.82 2.86
CA ASP A 493 6.29 2.95 2.47
C ASP A 493 6.35 3.30 0.97
N GLY A 494 6.37 4.58 0.65
CA GLY A 494 6.29 5.04 -0.74
C GLY A 494 7.40 4.49 -1.66
N GLN A 495 8.61 4.25 -1.14
CA GLN A 495 9.68 3.64 -1.94
C GLN A 495 9.47 2.13 -2.05
N GLY A 496 9.09 1.48 -0.94
CA GLY A 496 8.70 0.07 -0.90
C GLY A 496 7.59 -0.25 -1.89
N SER A 497 6.48 0.49 -1.89
CA SER A 497 5.33 0.26 -2.78
C SER A 497 5.69 0.34 -4.26
N VAL A 498 6.57 1.27 -4.65
CA VAL A 498 7.04 1.36 -6.04
C VAL A 498 7.86 0.13 -6.43
N ALA A 499 8.74 -0.34 -5.54
CA ALA A 499 9.53 -1.53 -5.77
C ALA A 499 8.63 -2.78 -5.85
N THR A 500 7.74 -2.98 -4.87
CA THR A 500 6.79 -4.09 -4.81
C THR A 500 5.90 -4.15 -6.05
N TYR A 501 5.37 -3.00 -6.51
CA TYR A 501 4.58 -2.93 -7.74
C TYR A 501 5.35 -3.46 -8.96
N ILE A 502 6.63 -3.08 -9.10
CA ILE A 502 7.46 -3.45 -10.26
C ILE A 502 7.90 -4.92 -10.16
N THR A 503 8.27 -5.39 -8.96
CA THR A 503 8.57 -6.82 -8.73
C THR A 503 7.37 -7.70 -9.02
N ALA A 504 6.19 -7.34 -8.51
CA ALA A 504 4.97 -8.10 -8.75
C ALA A 504 4.58 -8.10 -10.25
N LEU A 505 4.89 -7.03 -10.98
CA LEU A 505 4.72 -6.97 -12.43
C LEU A 505 5.66 -7.92 -13.14
N ASP A 506 6.95 -7.95 -12.78
CA ASP A 506 7.93 -8.88 -13.35
C ASP A 506 7.48 -10.35 -13.15
N GLU A 507 7.13 -10.71 -11.92
CA GLU A 507 6.78 -12.08 -11.55
C GLU A 507 5.46 -12.54 -12.16
N SER A 508 4.41 -11.70 -12.09
CA SER A 508 3.12 -12.03 -12.70
C SER A 508 3.21 -12.09 -14.22
N TYR A 509 4.01 -11.21 -14.85
CA TYR A 509 4.24 -11.25 -16.29
C TYR A 509 5.02 -12.49 -16.72
N ALA A 510 6.09 -12.85 -15.99
CA ALA A 510 6.85 -14.08 -16.24
C ALA A 510 5.98 -15.34 -16.08
N ALA A 511 5.14 -15.39 -15.04
CA ALA A 511 4.18 -16.47 -14.84
C ALA A 511 3.17 -16.56 -15.99
N TYR A 512 2.66 -15.42 -16.47
CA TYR A 512 1.76 -15.36 -17.61
C TYR A 512 2.44 -15.90 -18.88
N LYS A 513 3.67 -15.43 -19.18
CA LYS A 513 4.45 -15.89 -20.35
C LYS A 513 4.66 -17.41 -20.35
N ARG A 514 5.00 -18.00 -19.21
CA ARG A 514 5.15 -19.47 -19.06
C ARG A 514 3.84 -20.20 -19.38
N LYS A 515 2.72 -19.76 -18.78
CA LYS A 515 1.41 -20.38 -19.01
C LYS A 515 0.92 -20.19 -20.45
N PHE A 516 1.12 -19.01 -21.02
CA PHE A 516 0.78 -18.71 -22.42
C PHE A 516 1.52 -19.65 -23.37
N ALA A 517 2.84 -19.77 -23.24
CA ALA A 517 3.66 -20.65 -24.07
C ALA A 517 3.23 -22.11 -23.96
N SER A 518 2.90 -22.58 -22.75
CA SER A 518 2.41 -23.95 -22.53
C SER A 518 1.09 -24.26 -23.25
N ARG A 519 0.18 -23.26 -23.33
CA ARG A 519 -1.16 -23.43 -23.90
C ARG A 519 -1.21 -23.24 -25.41
N THR A 520 -0.51 -22.23 -25.93
CA THR A 520 -0.61 -21.86 -27.35
C THR A 520 0.42 -22.59 -28.21
N ARG A 521 1.41 -23.27 -27.59
CA ARG A 521 2.62 -23.78 -28.26
C ARG A 521 3.35 -22.71 -29.09
N ALA A 522 3.07 -21.44 -28.83
CA ALA A 522 3.68 -20.31 -29.53
C ALA A 522 5.03 -19.96 -28.89
N ALA A 523 5.81 -19.17 -29.63
CA ALA A 523 6.95 -18.47 -29.05
C ALA A 523 6.47 -17.51 -27.95
N SER A 524 7.32 -17.29 -26.94
CA SER A 524 7.08 -16.48 -25.74
C SER A 524 6.28 -15.19 -25.99
N PHE A 525 5.31 -14.89 -25.11
CA PHE A 525 4.47 -13.69 -25.18
C PHE A 525 5.27 -12.40 -24.97
N THR A 526 4.88 -11.34 -25.68
CA THR A 526 5.45 -10.00 -25.63
C THR A 526 4.36 -8.93 -25.67
N LEU A 527 4.72 -7.68 -25.39
CA LEU A 527 3.83 -6.53 -25.56
C LEU A 527 3.42 -6.30 -27.04
N GLY A 528 4.14 -6.91 -28.00
CA GLY A 528 3.75 -6.95 -29.41
C GLY A 528 2.50 -7.79 -29.68
N ASP A 529 2.14 -8.71 -28.78
CA ASP A 529 0.98 -9.60 -28.93
C ASP A 529 -0.35 -8.98 -28.49
N VAL A 530 -0.31 -7.74 -27.97
CA VAL A 530 -1.49 -6.97 -27.54
C VAL A 530 -1.51 -5.60 -28.20
N ASP A 531 -2.70 -5.07 -28.47
CA ASP A 531 -2.89 -3.74 -29.04
C ASP A 531 -2.88 -2.65 -27.96
N TYR A 532 -3.40 -2.97 -26.78
CA TYR A 532 -3.47 -2.07 -25.63
C TYR A 532 -2.89 -2.72 -24.37
N ALA A 533 -2.40 -1.90 -23.44
CA ALA A 533 -1.88 -2.37 -22.16
C ALA A 533 -2.41 -1.50 -21.03
N LEU A 534 -3.20 -2.12 -20.15
CA LEU A 534 -3.83 -1.52 -19.01
C LEU A 534 -3.09 -1.94 -17.75
N PHE A 535 -2.96 -1.00 -16.83
CA PHE A 535 -2.31 -1.21 -15.55
C PHE A 535 -3.19 -0.66 -14.44
N HIS A 536 -3.10 -1.23 -13.25
CA HIS A 536 -3.54 -0.52 -12.05
C HIS A 536 -2.78 0.81 -11.96
N THR A 537 -3.51 1.92 -12.04
CA THR A 537 -2.92 3.27 -12.08
C THR A 537 -3.14 4.00 -10.75
N PRO A 538 -2.21 3.89 -9.77
CA PRO A 538 -2.26 4.74 -8.57
C PRO A 538 -1.94 6.20 -8.92
N TYR A 539 -1.10 6.41 -9.93
CA TYR A 539 -0.84 7.68 -10.60
C TYR A 539 -0.18 7.40 -11.95
N VAL A 540 -0.34 8.29 -12.93
CA VAL A 540 0.11 8.07 -14.32
C VAL A 540 1.60 7.74 -14.42
N LYS A 541 2.47 8.36 -13.63
CA LYS A 541 3.92 8.07 -13.65
C LYS A 541 4.22 6.62 -13.30
N GLN A 542 3.48 5.98 -12.39
CA GLN A 542 3.70 4.56 -12.08
C GLN A 542 3.35 3.68 -13.28
N THR A 543 2.33 4.06 -14.04
CA THR A 543 1.92 3.34 -15.26
C THR A 543 2.98 3.46 -16.36
N ILE A 544 3.57 4.66 -16.53
CA ILE A 544 4.72 4.87 -17.43
C ILE A 544 5.87 3.93 -17.08
N LYS A 545 6.19 3.80 -15.78
CA LYS A 545 7.26 2.90 -15.31
C LYS A 545 6.91 1.42 -15.53
N GLY A 546 5.67 1.02 -15.26
CA GLY A 546 5.20 -0.34 -15.48
C GLY A 546 5.33 -0.76 -16.95
N HIS A 547 4.87 0.08 -17.88
CA HIS A 547 5.00 -0.16 -19.32
C HIS A 547 6.48 -0.26 -19.76
N ALA A 548 7.33 0.66 -19.30
CA ALA A 548 8.76 0.61 -19.54
C ALA A 548 9.40 -0.70 -19.02
N ARG A 549 8.96 -1.18 -17.84
CA ARG A 549 9.45 -2.44 -17.28
C ARG A 549 9.02 -3.66 -18.10
N VAL A 550 7.79 -3.71 -18.61
CA VAL A 550 7.36 -4.81 -19.49
C VAL A 550 8.22 -4.85 -20.75
N LEU A 551 8.52 -3.69 -21.35
CA LEU A 551 9.44 -3.61 -22.49
C LEU A 551 10.85 -4.11 -22.16
N TYR A 552 11.37 -3.78 -20.97
CA TYR A 552 12.62 -4.33 -20.48
C TYR A 552 12.56 -5.86 -20.36
N ASN A 553 11.50 -6.40 -19.76
CA ASN A 553 11.33 -7.85 -19.60
C ASN A 553 11.25 -8.58 -20.94
N ASP A 554 10.61 -7.99 -21.96
CA ASP A 554 10.55 -8.57 -23.30
C ASP A 554 11.92 -8.61 -23.97
N LEU A 555 12.73 -7.58 -23.79
CA LEU A 555 14.10 -7.55 -24.29
C LEU A 555 14.99 -8.59 -23.59
N VAL A 556 14.92 -8.66 -22.25
CA VAL A 556 15.73 -9.60 -21.46
C VAL A 556 15.34 -11.06 -21.73
N SER A 557 14.03 -11.33 -21.81
CA SER A 557 13.52 -12.66 -22.15
C SER A 557 13.77 -13.04 -23.62
N GLY A 558 14.04 -12.04 -24.47
CA GLY A 558 13.95 -12.11 -25.92
C GLY A 558 15.28 -11.94 -26.66
N ARG A 559 16.41 -12.47 -26.15
CA ARG A 559 17.73 -12.52 -26.84
C ARG A 559 17.74 -13.23 -28.24
N ALA A 560 16.63 -13.29 -28.98
CA ALA A 560 16.54 -13.81 -30.34
C ALA A 560 15.47 -13.18 -31.28
N ARG A 561 14.82 -12.03 -30.98
CA ARG A 561 13.93 -11.37 -31.98
C ARG A 561 14.07 -9.85 -32.01
N SER A 562 14.94 -9.35 -32.91
CA SER A 562 15.09 -7.92 -33.18
C SER A 562 13.91 -7.28 -33.93
N ASN A 563 12.91 -8.06 -34.37
CA ASN A 563 11.86 -7.57 -35.28
C ASN A 563 10.48 -7.39 -34.63
N SER A 564 10.33 -7.65 -33.32
CA SER A 564 9.03 -7.57 -32.62
C SER A 564 8.94 -6.46 -31.57
N ILE A 565 10.03 -5.71 -31.34
CA ILE A 565 9.98 -4.53 -30.48
C ILE A 565 9.94 -3.33 -31.43
N ASP A 566 8.80 -2.64 -31.44
CA ASP A 566 8.58 -1.42 -32.22
C ASP A 566 9.41 -0.28 -31.59
N ILE A 567 10.73 -0.38 -31.74
CA ILE A 567 11.71 0.59 -31.27
C ILE A 567 12.12 1.43 -32.47
N HIS A 568 11.78 2.71 -32.44
CA HIS A 568 12.38 3.65 -33.38
C HIS A 568 13.90 3.69 -33.12
N ASN A 569 14.67 3.34 -34.15
CA ASN A 569 16.14 3.43 -34.25
C ASN A 569 16.98 2.27 -33.64
N PRO A 570 16.94 1.06 -34.25
CA PRO A 570 17.63 -0.13 -33.75
C PRO A 570 19.17 -0.06 -33.77
N GLU A 571 19.79 0.82 -34.55
CA GLU A 571 21.25 0.88 -34.71
C GLU A 571 21.99 1.58 -33.55
N THR A 572 21.31 2.46 -32.80
CA THR A 572 21.88 3.09 -31.59
C THR A 572 21.69 2.22 -30.34
N LEU A 573 20.86 1.19 -30.42
CA LEU A 573 20.45 0.35 -29.29
C LEU A 573 21.45 -0.74 -28.92
N THR A 574 22.12 -1.35 -29.89
CA THR A 574 22.93 -2.56 -29.69
C THR A 574 24.18 -2.31 -28.83
N ALA A 575 24.72 -1.10 -28.80
CA ALA A 575 25.91 -0.75 -27.99
C ALA A 575 25.58 -0.53 -26.50
N ASP A 576 24.50 0.20 -26.18
CA ASP A 576 24.13 0.51 -24.79
C ASP A 576 23.37 -0.64 -24.10
N ILE A 577 22.57 -1.40 -24.86
CA ILE A 577 21.80 -2.55 -24.33
C ILE A 577 22.70 -3.76 -24.09
N SER A 578 23.72 -3.99 -24.92
CA SER A 578 24.66 -5.11 -24.70
C SER A 578 25.41 -4.95 -23.37
N ALA A 579 25.74 -3.71 -22.99
CA ALA A 579 26.34 -3.36 -21.69
C ALA A 579 25.37 -3.46 -20.49
N LEU A 580 24.07 -3.24 -20.70
CA LEU A 580 23.04 -3.43 -19.66
C LEU A 580 22.62 -4.91 -19.49
N SER A 581 22.87 -5.75 -20.49
CA SER A 581 22.49 -7.17 -20.50
C SER A 581 23.50 -8.10 -19.80
N THR A 582 24.68 -7.60 -19.43
CA THR A 582 25.76 -8.38 -18.82
C THR A 582 25.73 -8.40 -17.28
N SER A 583 24.96 -7.53 -16.63
CA SER A 583 24.65 -7.66 -15.20
C SER A 583 23.34 -8.44 -15.04
N GLU A 584 23.36 -9.48 -14.22
CA GLU A 584 22.19 -10.22 -13.74
C GLU A 584 21.05 -9.26 -13.31
N LEU A 585 19.79 -9.66 -13.55
CA LEU A 585 18.52 -8.95 -13.30
C LEU A 585 18.66 -7.54 -12.70
N ALA A 586 18.54 -6.50 -13.53
CA ALA A 586 18.56 -5.13 -13.02
C ALA A 586 17.45 -4.94 -11.98
N SER A 587 17.85 -4.37 -10.83
CA SER A 587 16.97 -4.11 -9.70
C SER A 587 15.65 -3.44 -10.16
N PRO A 588 14.49 -3.81 -9.57
CA PRO A 588 13.21 -3.14 -9.81
C PRO A 588 13.25 -1.60 -9.64
N THR A 589 14.27 -1.08 -8.96
CA THR A 589 14.46 0.34 -8.67
C THR A 589 15.59 1.00 -9.47
N ASP A 590 16.22 0.30 -10.42
CA ASP A 590 17.32 0.84 -11.23
C ASP A 590 16.87 2.06 -12.06
N LYS A 591 17.48 3.21 -11.77
CA LYS A 591 17.14 4.49 -12.40
C LYS A 591 17.65 4.65 -13.83
N THR A 592 18.71 3.95 -14.19
CA THR A 592 19.24 3.94 -15.56
C THR A 592 18.28 3.15 -16.45
N VAL A 593 17.90 1.94 -16.01
CA VAL A 593 16.90 1.13 -16.72
C VAL A 593 15.56 1.86 -16.82
N GLU A 594 15.08 2.43 -15.71
CA GLU A 594 13.84 3.21 -15.68
C GLU A 594 13.84 4.32 -16.75
N LYS A 595 14.86 5.19 -16.77
CA LYS A 595 14.92 6.31 -17.71
C LYS A 595 15.08 5.87 -19.16
N THR A 596 15.94 4.89 -19.41
CA THR A 596 16.20 4.37 -20.76
C THR A 596 14.93 3.79 -21.36
N PHE A 597 14.24 2.90 -20.65
CA PHE A 597 13.05 2.25 -21.20
C PHE A 597 11.81 3.15 -21.24
N ILE A 598 11.72 4.17 -20.38
CA ILE A 598 10.70 5.22 -20.54
C ILE A 598 10.92 5.97 -21.85
N SER A 599 12.16 6.33 -22.17
CA SER A 599 12.48 7.03 -23.42
C SER A 599 12.21 6.16 -24.64
N LEU A 600 12.65 4.89 -24.61
CA LEU A 600 12.45 3.93 -25.70
C LEU A 600 10.96 3.58 -25.89
N GLY A 601 10.24 3.44 -24.78
CA GLY A 601 8.83 3.06 -24.77
C GLY A 601 7.86 4.19 -25.08
N ALA A 602 8.31 5.44 -25.24
CA ALA A 602 7.43 6.60 -25.33
C ALA A 602 6.36 6.51 -26.44
N ALA A 603 6.75 6.07 -27.65
CA ALA A 603 5.80 5.89 -28.77
C ALA A 603 4.82 4.73 -28.51
N SER A 604 5.33 3.60 -28.00
CA SER A 604 4.50 2.44 -27.61
C SER A 604 3.55 2.79 -26.47
N PHE A 605 3.98 3.60 -25.50
CA PHE A 605 3.13 4.08 -24.42
C PHE A 605 2.01 4.97 -24.95
N ALA A 606 2.34 5.92 -25.83
CA ALA A 606 1.36 6.81 -26.47
C ALA A 606 0.29 6.03 -27.25
N ALA A 607 0.69 4.96 -27.95
CA ALA A 607 -0.23 4.14 -28.74
C ALA A 607 -1.05 3.13 -27.90
N LYS A 608 -0.40 2.42 -26.98
CA LYS A 608 -0.98 1.25 -26.28
C LYS A 608 -1.58 1.57 -24.93
N VAL A 609 -1.08 2.61 -24.24
CA VAL A 609 -1.42 2.88 -22.83
C VAL A 609 -2.16 4.21 -22.66
N ASP A 610 -1.76 5.28 -23.36
CA ASP A 610 -2.36 6.60 -23.22
C ASP A 610 -3.91 6.62 -23.37
N PRO A 611 -4.51 5.88 -24.32
CA PRO A 611 -5.97 5.81 -24.47
C PRO A 611 -6.70 5.23 -23.24
N THR A 612 -5.98 4.61 -22.31
CA THR A 612 -6.52 3.99 -21.10
C THR A 612 -6.52 4.94 -19.89
N LEU A 613 -6.03 6.18 -20.03
CA LEU A 613 -5.72 7.05 -18.88
C LEU A 613 -6.69 8.21 -18.66
N ALA A 614 -7.81 8.30 -19.39
CA ALA A 614 -8.78 9.38 -19.25
C ALA A 614 -9.32 9.52 -17.81
N CYS A 615 -9.76 8.41 -17.21
CA CYS A 615 -10.19 8.38 -15.81
C CYS A 615 -9.04 8.68 -14.85
N ALA A 616 -7.88 8.04 -15.01
CA ALA A 616 -6.75 8.24 -14.09
C ALA A 616 -6.29 9.71 -14.02
N ARG A 617 -6.33 10.43 -15.14
CA ARG A 617 -5.98 11.85 -15.23
C ARG A 617 -7.02 12.77 -14.60
N ARG A 618 -8.30 12.38 -14.63
CA ARG A 618 -9.42 13.22 -14.17
C ARG A 618 -9.85 12.92 -12.72
N LEU A 619 -9.79 11.65 -12.32
CA LEU A 619 -10.36 11.14 -11.09
C LEU A 619 -9.30 10.80 -10.03
N GLY A 620 -8.06 10.53 -10.43
CA GLY A 620 -7.04 10.03 -9.52
C GLY A 620 -7.06 8.51 -9.37
N ASN A 621 -6.62 8.02 -8.20
CA ASN A 621 -6.60 6.61 -7.86
C ASN A 621 -7.96 6.15 -7.31
N LEU A 622 -8.57 5.17 -7.96
CA LEU A 622 -9.84 4.55 -7.53
C LEU A 622 -9.60 3.22 -6.79
N TYR A 623 -8.37 2.96 -6.32
CA TYR A 623 -7.91 1.67 -5.78
C TYR A 623 -8.39 0.48 -6.62
N THR A 624 -9.34 -0.32 -6.13
CA THR A 624 -9.86 -1.50 -6.83
C THR A 624 -10.57 -1.13 -8.13
N GLY A 625 -11.13 0.07 -8.24
CA GLY A 625 -11.75 0.59 -9.45
C GLY A 625 -10.74 1.04 -10.52
N SER A 626 -9.46 1.26 -10.18
CA SER A 626 -8.50 1.93 -11.09
C SER A 626 -8.26 1.16 -12.39
N LEU A 627 -8.03 -0.15 -12.33
CA LEU A 627 -7.76 -0.96 -13.53
C LEU A 627 -8.98 -0.98 -14.47
N TYR A 628 -10.18 -1.10 -13.90
CA TYR A 628 -11.43 -1.17 -14.67
C TYR A 628 -11.88 0.21 -15.16
N ALA A 629 -11.50 1.29 -14.46
CA ALA A 629 -11.62 2.65 -14.97
C ALA A 629 -10.68 2.91 -16.16
N CYS A 630 -9.51 2.25 -16.20
CA CYS A 630 -8.64 2.25 -17.38
C CYS A 630 -9.27 1.50 -18.56
N LEU A 631 -9.97 0.39 -18.30
CA LEU A 631 -10.75 -0.31 -19.33
C LEU A 631 -11.90 0.54 -19.86
N ALA A 632 -12.62 1.22 -18.95
CA ALA A 632 -13.66 2.17 -19.32
C ALA A 632 -13.11 3.32 -20.17
N SER A 633 -11.93 3.84 -19.81
CA SER A 633 -11.25 4.88 -20.58
C SER A 633 -10.90 4.41 -21.99
N LEU A 634 -10.41 3.17 -22.15
CA LEU A 634 -10.11 2.60 -23.46
C LEU A 634 -11.36 2.54 -24.35
N ILE A 635 -12.45 1.98 -23.81
CA ILE A 635 -13.74 1.84 -24.51
C ILE A 635 -14.32 3.21 -24.87
N ALA A 636 -14.17 4.20 -23.99
CA ALA A 636 -14.69 5.54 -24.23
C ALA A 636 -13.83 6.35 -25.23
N THR A 637 -12.53 6.05 -25.35
CA THR A 637 -11.59 6.84 -26.16
C THR A 637 -11.47 6.32 -27.59
N ILE A 638 -11.48 5.01 -27.79
CA ILE A 638 -11.29 4.41 -29.12
C ILE A 638 -12.65 4.06 -29.75
N PRO A 639 -12.88 4.39 -31.03
CA PRO A 639 -14.10 3.99 -31.72
C PRO A 639 -14.34 2.46 -31.70
N PRO A 640 -15.57 1.97 -31.47
CA PRO A 640 -15.87 0.55 -31.35
C PRO A 640 -15.39 -0.29 -32.54
N ARG A 641 -15.47 0.27 -33.75
CA ARG A 641 -14.99 -0.36 -34.99
C ARG A 641 -13.47 -0.62 -35.01
N GLU A 642 -12.70 0.21 -34.33
CA GLU A 642 -11.23 0.13 -34.25
C GLU A 642 -10.79 -0.79 -33.10
N LEU A 643 -11.60 -0.88 -32.04
CA LEU A 643 -11.41 -1.81 -30.93
C LEU A 643 -11.75 -3.26 -31.28
N ARG A 644 -12.71 -3.51 -32.17
CA ARG A 644 -13.13 -4.87 -32.50
C ARG A 644 -11.97 -5.72 -33.03
N GLY A 645 -11.79 -6.90 -32.44
CA GLY A 645 -10.70 -7.84 -32.74
C GLY A 645 -9.39 -7.56 -32.00
N ARG A 646 -9.29 -6.45 -31.27
CA ARG A 646 -8.07 -6.05 -30.54
C ARG A 646 -7.91 -6.84 -29.24
N ARG A 647 -6.66 -6.98 -28.79
CA ARG A 647 -6.29 -7.58 -27.51
C ARG A 647 -5.75 -6.51 -26.55
N ALA A 648 -6.10 -6.63 -25.28
CA ALA A 648 -5.67 -5.73 -24.23
C ALA A 648 -5.08 -6.54 -23.08
N SER A 649 -3.84 -6.26 -22.67
CA SER A 649 -3.31 -6.80 -21.42
C SER A 649 -3.81 -5.99 -20.23
N LEU A 650 -3.96 -6.64 -19.08
CA LEU A 650 -4.39 -6.06 -17.83
C LEU A 650 -3.43 -6.49 -16.73
N TYR A 651 -2.88 -5.51 -16.00
CA TYR A 651 -2.08 -5.73 -14.80
C TYR A 651 -2.82 -5.23 -13.56
N ALA A 652 -3.32 -6.15 -12.75
CA ALA A 652 -3.91 -5.88 -11.45
C ALA A 652 -2.84 -5.96 -10.35
N PHE A 653 -2.86 -5.03 -9.41
CA PHE A 653 -1.94 -4.96 -8.28
C PHE A 653 -2.66 -4.40 -7.07
N GLY A 654 -2.41 -4.95 -5.89
CA GLY A 654 -2.74 -4.38 -4.59
C GLY A 654 -1.60 -4.63 -3.60
N GLY A 655 -1.29 -3.62 -2.77
CA GLY A 655 -0.25 -3.73 -1.73
C GLY A 655 -0.54 -4.85 -0.72
N GLY A 656 0.51 -5.35 -0.06
CA GLY A 656 0.40 -6.48 0.87
C GLY A 656 1.13 -7.78 0.49
N CYS A 657 1.38 -8.17 -0.77
CA CYS A 657 0.82 -7.76 -2.04
C CYS A 657 0.21 -8.95 -2.81
N ALA A 658 -0.75 -8.65 -3.68
CA ALA A 658 -1.33 -9.57 -4.63
C ALA A 658 -1.41 -8.91 -6.02
N ALA A 659 -1.02 -9.65 -7.06
CA ALA A 659 -0.99 -9.15 -8.42
C ALA A 659 -1.35 -10.21 -9.45
N SER A 660 -1.91 -9.78 -10.58
CA SER A 660 -2.13 -10.67 -11.72
C SER A 660 -2.00 -9.95 -13.05
N PHE A 661 -1.36 -10.62 -14.01
CA PHE A 661 -1.29 -10.24 -15.40
C PHE A 661 -2.16 -11.18 -16.23
N PHE A 662 -3.08 -10.62 -17.02
CA PHE A 662 -4.03 -11.37 -17.84
C PHE A 662 -4.40 -10.58 -19.09
N VAL A 663 -5.14 -11.19 -20.03
CA VAL A 663 -5.48 -10.59 -21.31
C VAL A 663 -6.97 -10.70 -21.58
N ALA A 664 -7.54 -9.64 -22.14
CA ALA A 664 -8.88 -9.62 -22.70
C ALA A 664 -8.83 -9.39 -24.22
N ARG A 665 -9.79 -9.96 -24.94
CA ARG A 665 -10.03 -9.74 -26.37
C ARG A 665 -11.35 -9.01 -26.56
N ILE A 666 -11.35 -7.95 -27.35
CA ILE A 666 -12.57 -7.26 -27.78
C ILE A 666 -13.19 -8.06 -28.93
N ALA A 667 -13.98 -9.08 -28.62
CA ALA A 667 -14.57 -9.99 -29.60
C ALA A 667 -15.80 -9.40 -30.33
N GLY A 668 -16.54 -8.52 -29.65
CA GLY A 668 -17.83 -7.98 -30.13
C GLY A 668 -17.85 -6.47 -30.32
N ASP A 669 -19.04 -5.93 -30.55
CA ASP A 669 -19.29 -4.49 -30.62
C ASP A 669 -19.36 -3.91 -29.20
N THR A 670 -18.68 -2.78 -28.99
CA THR A 670 -18.65 -2.05 -27.71
C THR A 670 -19.46 -0.76 -27.73
N SER A 671 -20.18 -0.48 -28.83
CA SER A 671 -20.97 0.75 -29.01
C SER A 671 -22.00 0.98 -27.91
N GLU A 672 -22.72 -0.06 -27.49
CA GLU A 672 -23.70 0.05 -26.38
C GLU A 672 -22.99 0.43 -25.06
N ILE A 673 -21.84 -0.18 -24.78
CA ILE A 673 -21.02 0.14 -23.59
C ILE A 673 -20.54 1.59 -23.64
N GLN A 674 -19.97 2.01 -24.77
CA GLN A 674 -19.45 3.37 -24.96
C GLN A 674 -20.56 4.43 -24.81
N ASN A 675 -21.71 4.21 -25.45
CA ASN A 675 -22.83 5.16 -25.46
C ASN A 675 -23.50 5.27 -24.10
N ASN A 676 -23.80 4.14 -23.44
CA ASN A 676 -24.50 4.15 -22.16
C ASN A 676 -23.65 4.76 -21.04
N MET A 677 -22.35 4.47 -21.01
CA MET A 677 -21.46 5.10 -20.03
C MET A 677 -21.36 6.62 -20.23
N ASN A 678 -21.34 7.09 -21.47
CA ASN A 678 -21.10 8.49 -21.87
C ASN A 678 -19.93 9.13 -21.09
N LEU A 679 -18.84 8.37 -20.97
CA LEU A 679 -17.81 8.60 -19.96
C LEU A 679 -17.05 9.92 -20.16
N LEU A 680 -16.54 10.17 -21.37
CA LEU A 680 -15.72 11.37 -21.63
C LEU A 680 -16.50 12.67 -21.39
N GLN A 681 -17.78 12.69 -21.75
CA GLN A 681 -18.66 13.83 -21.49
C GLN A 681 -18.85 14.04 -19.98
N ARG A 682 -19.18 12.98 -19.23
CA ARG A 682 -19.38 13.07 -17.77
C ARG A 682 -18.11 13.50 -17.03
N LEU A 683 -16.94 13.05 -17.49
CA LEU A 683 -15.65 13.50 -16.95
C LEU A 683 -15.43 15.01 -17.20
N ALA A 684 -15.82 15.52 -18.36
CA ALA A 684 -15.74 16.94 -18.70
C ALA A 684 -16.73 17.79 -17.89
N GLU A 685 -17.92 17.25 -17.59
CA GLU A 685 -18.97 17.91 -16.79
C GLU A 685 -18.66 18.02 -15.29
N MET A 686 -17.64 17.30 -14.80
CA MET A 686 -17.19 17.43 -13.40
C MET A 686 -16.80 18.87 -13.07
N ARG A 687 -17.22 19.34 -11.90
CA ARG A 687 -16.86 20.66 -11.37
C ARG A 687 -15.45 20.63 -10.80
N VAL A 688 -14.56 21.45 -11.35
CA VAL A 688 -13.27 21.72 -10.73
C VAL A 688 -13.48 22.75 -9.62
N VAL A 689 -13.15 22.39 -8.38
CA VAL A 689 -13.37 23.22 -7.19
C VAL A 689 -12.05 23.65 -6.55
N SER A 690 -12.13 24.59 -5.61
CA SER A 690 -10.97 25.15 -4.90
C SER A 690 -10.29 24.14 -3.98
N CYS A 691 -9.03 24.40 -3.61
CA CYS A 691 -8.30 23.54 -2.67
C CYS A 691 -8.88 23.63 -1.25
N GLU A 692 -9.42 24.79 -0.89
CA GLU A 692 -10.09 25.03 0.38
C GLU A 692 -11.35 24.17 0.52
N GLU A 693 -12.19 24.10 -0.53
CA GLU A 693 -13.39 23.24 -0.52
C GLU A 693 -13.02 21.75 -0.38
N PHE A 694 -11.88 21.35 -0.95
CA PHE A 694 -11.35 19.99 -0.79
C PHE A 694 -10.86 19.70 0.63
N GLU A 695 -10.15 20.63 1.26
CA GLU A 695 -9.71 20.48 2.65
C GLU A 695 -10.90 20.42 3.61
N GLU A 696 -11.92 21.28 3.41
CA GLU A 696 -13.16 21.24 4.18
C GLU A 696 -13.89 19.90 4.04
N ALA A 697 -13.96 19.36 2.82
CA ALA A 697 -14.55 18.05 2.57
C ALA A 697 -13.79 16.92 3.28
N LEU A 698 -12.46 16.95 3.26
CA LEU A 698 -11.63 15.96 3.97
C LEU A 698 -11.79 16.08 5.49
N GLN A 699 -11.85 17.29 6.03
CA GLN A 699 -12.08 17.51 7.46
C GLN A 699 -13.45 16.99 7.91
N LEU A 700 -14.50 17.23 7.13
CA LEU A 700 -15.84 16.66 7.38
C LEU A 700 -15.79 15.13 7.40
N ARG A 701 -15.10 14.54 6.43
CA ARG A 701 -14.95 13.09 6.32
C ARG A 701 -14.19 12.49 7.51
N GLU A 702 -13.04 13.08 7.87
CA GLU A 702 -12.24 12.64 9.02
C GLU A 702 -13.04 12.74 10.33
N LYS A 703 -13.75 13.86 10.53
CA LYS A 703 -14.59 14.08 11.71
C LYS A 703 -15.72 13.05 11.84
N HIS A 704 -16.33 12.63 10.73
CA HIS A 704 -17.52 11.76 10.74
C HIS A 704 -17.23 10.29 10.45
N HIS A 705 -15.98 9.90 10.15
CA HIS A 705 -15.62 8.54 9.76
C HIS A 705 -16.16 7.45 10.72
N ASN A 706 -16.02 7.67 12.03
CA ASN A 706 -16.52 6.77 13.09
C ASN A 706 -17.72 7.32 13.87
N ALA A 707 -18.33 8.41 13.40
CA ALA A 707 -19.42 9.05 14.12
C ALA A 707 -20.72 8.22 14.03
N ARG A 708 -21.41 8.06 15.15
CA ARG A 708 -22.80 7.55 15.23
C ARG A 708 -23.78 8.69 15.48
N SER A 709 -25.06 8.46 15.24
CA SER A 709 -26.12 9.47 15.44
C SER A 709 -25.82 10.80 14.75
N HIS A 710 -25.38 10.76 13.49
CA HIS A 710 -25.03 11.96 12.73
C HIS A 710 -25.77 12.03 11.39
N THR A 711 -26.03 13.27 10.98
CA THR A 711 -26.51 13.60 9.64
C THR A 711 -25.35 14.24 8.89
N PRO A 712 -24.91 13.68 7.75
CA PRO A 712 -23.84 14.28 6.94
C PRO A 712 -24.10 15.75 6.62
N GLN A 713 -23.04 16.55 6.66
CA GLN A 713 -23.08 18.01 6.53
C GLN A 713 -22.76 18.50 5.12
N GLY A 714 -22.11 17.67 4.30
CA GLY A 714 -21.86 17.95 2.89
C GLY A 714 -23.13 18.32 2.12
N SER A 715 -22.99 19.17 1.11
CA SER A 715 -24.11 19.63 0.30
C SER A 715 -24.60 18.54 -0.67
N VAL A 716 -25.90 18.26 -0.67
CA VAL A 716 -26.52 17.35 -1.66
C VAL A 716 -26.38 17.91 -3.09
N GLY A 717 -26.24 19.24 -3.25
CA GLY A 717 -25.98 19.85 -4.56
C GLY A 717 -24.63 19.47 -5.18
N ASN A 718 -23.74 18.85 -4.40
CA ASN A 718 -22.47 18.31 -4.89
C ASN A 718 -22.59 16.86 -5.39
N ILE A 719 -23.76 16.24 -5.27
CA ILE A 719 -24.06 14.90 -5.77
C ILE A 719 -24.61 15.02 -7.21
N TRP A 720 -24.44 13.97 -8.01
CA TRP A 720 -25.08 13.88 -9.31
C TRP A 720 -26.62 13.77 -9.13
N PRO A 721 -27.43 14.49 -9.92
CA PRO A 721 -28.89 14.33 -9.86
C PRO A 721 -29.29 12.86 -10.08
N GLY A 722 -30.19 12.35 -9.23
CA GLY A 722 -30.62 10.95 -9.30
C GLY A 722 -29.63 9.93 -8.71
N ALA A 723 -28.53 10.37 -8.09
CA ALA A 723 -27.58 9.48 -7.43
C ALA A 723 -27.88 9.32 -5.92
N TYR A 724 -27.66 8.10 -5.42
CA TYR A 724 -27.64 7.76 -4.01
C TYR A 724 -26.57 8.53 -3.25
N TYR A 725 -26.92 8.99 -2.05
CA TYR A 725 -26.03 9.59 -1.07
C TYR A 725 -26.39 9.14 0.35
N LEU A 726 -25.46 9.27 1.29
CA LEU A 726 -25.66 9.00 2.71
C LEU A 726 -26.54 10.09 3.34
N ALA A 727 -27.74 9.69 3.74
CA ALA A 727 -28.73 10.61 4.33
C ALA A 727 -28.53 10.76 5.84
N SER A 728 -28.23 9.66 6.54
CA SER A 728 -28.01 9.64 8.00
C SER A 728 -27.34 8.35 8.47
N VAL A 729 -26.69 8.43 9.63
CA VAL A 729 -26.20 7.30 10.41
C VAL A 729 -26.83 7.38 11.80
N ASP A 730 -27.54 6.33 12.22
CA ASP A 730 -28.20 6.33 13.53
C ASP A 730 -27.27 5.93 14.69
N ASP A 731 -27.84 5.82 15.89
CA ASP A 731 -27.15 5.45 17.13
C ASP A 731 -26.54 4.03 17.11
N LYS A 732 -27.01 3.19 16.20
CA LYS A 732 -26.56 1.81 16.00
C LYS A 732 -25.73 1.65 14.73
N TYR A 733 -25.13 2.74 14.23
CA TYR A 733 -24.31 2.77 13.01
C TYR A 733 -25.06 2.36 11.73
N ARG A 734 -26.40 2.28 11.75
CA ARG A 734 -27.17 1.88 10.57
C ARG A 734 -27.23 3.07 9.62
N ARG A 735 -26.74 2.86 8.41
CA ARG A 735 -26.67 3.87 7.35
C ARG A 735 -27.95 3.87 6.51
N ARG A 736 -28.54 5.05 6.33
CA ARG A 736 -29.69 5.28 5.44
C ARG A 736 -29.26 6.08 4.23
N TYR A 737 -29.76 5.70 3.07
CA TYR A 737 -29.42 6.31 1.79
C TYR A 737 -30.66 6.92 1.16
N ALA A 738 -30.48 8.06 0.48
CA ALA A 738 -31.52 8.76 -0.28
C ALA A 738 -30.98 9.09 -1.68
N ILE A 739 -31.85 9.52 -2.59
CA ILE A 739 -31.51 9.89 -3.96
C ILE A 739 -31.53 11.43 -4.09
N ALA A 740 -30.50 12.00 -4.72
CA ALA A 740 -30.28 13.44 -4.85
C ALA A 740 -31.17 14.12 -5.90
#